data_AF-A0A8K0KY21-F1
#
_entry.id   AF-A0A8K0KY21-F1
#
_cell.length_a   1.000
_cell.length_b   1.000
_cell.length_c   1.000
_cell.angle_alpha   90.00
_cell.angle_beta   90.00
_cell.angle_gamma   90.00
#
_symmetry.space_group_name_H-M   'P 1'
#
loop_
_entity.id
_entity.type
_entity.pdbx_description
1 polymer ?
#
loop_
_entity_poly.entity_id
_entity_poly.type
_entity_poly.pdbx_seq_one_letter_code
_entity_poly.pdbx_strand_id
1 'polypeptide(L)'
;MSLQKSAPPFLHRQSAPPHLDDQKTESFPAYSEETAAEHHVTEYHDQHLLHDSHKRPEFHSARSTEKVRTFSLLHSNLRKHEDGAKWAPPRRFSADLERSRELEFEVHVEETLKQILDREDTDKNIQITIEDKGPKWINLGTLHSDGYVKHDIRTTYHMSNLLQELTIAKEKGLKCIILSESRINENPVDRLARLIKDEFWPNLTRQIDGGNVAKVGLDTKDWNEHPRPRIYVPRGAPEQHEYYSRIAREHPEVNLDVVWLSEDPSNEEYVRDLNDAPGLLALEMERVKDTKKGEPDFKGLQFVVPGGRFNELYGWDSYMESLGLIIHDKVALAKNMVKHFCFCIRHYGKILNANRTYYLCRTQPPFLTDMALRVYSRIKHQPDAKEFLRTATLAAIKEYYNVWMSAPRYDAESGLSRYRAQGLGVPPETEASHFEHILSPYAKKHNMSYKEFIRAYNFGKVHEPELENFFLHDRAVRESGHDTSYRLENVAADLAVVDLNSCLYKYETDIAHIIETEFDGHLTVPSGFCAKRYAPGYVEIPSTWTQRAAQRKETMTKLMWDEKLGMFFDYDTHLKKQTGYESVTTFWSLWAGVATQEQAHALVKRALPLFEVGGGLVSGTEKSRGSISLSRPNRQWDYPFGWAPQQILAWHGMLKYGYEQDAKRLAYRWCHMVTRAFVDFNGVVVEKYNVTDPKRPHIVAAEYGNQGSDFKGRPTEGFGWVNASYIVGLNILDRSMRRSLGALATWEEYRNAKAPKHRASSTYATKIVEDLKLHSIASIPEVTSPAAAGNPLGHEQEHGSDRSHDAASHATTTPGAAHPRQAALAAMRFDGAVDWRHQNVFTEVGE
;
A
#
# COMPACT_ATOMS: atom_id res chain seq x y z
N MET A 1 61.56 -40.53 -10.79
CA MET A 1 62.09 -41.62 -11.64
C MET A 1 61.27 -41.66 -12.93
N SER A 2 61.88 -42.04 -14.08
CA SER A 2 61.29 -42.07 -15.45
C SER A 2 60.50 -40.83 -15.90
N LEU A 3 61.00 -39.96 -16.80
CA LEU A 3 61.27 -40.18 -18.23
C LEU A 3 59.95 -40.41 -19.05
N GLN A 4 59.69 -39.77 -20.20
CA GLN A 4 60.61 -39.00 -21.07
C GLN A 4 59.88 -38.06 -22.07
N LYS A 5 60.45 -36.85 -22.33
CA LYS A 5 60.54 -36.09 -23.61
C LYS A 5 59.24 -35.74 -24.41
N SER A 6 59.20 -34.73 -25.30
CA SER A 6 60.19 -33.71 -25.73
C SER A 6 59.49 -32.44 -26.27
N ALA A 7 60.21 -31.33 -26.39
CA ALA A 7 59.72 -30.01 -26.86
C ALA A 7 60.34 -29.64 -28.25
N PRO A 8 60.59 -28.35 -28.59
CA PRO A 8 59.70 -27.31 -29.18
C PRO A 8 60.24 -26.94 -30.61
N PRO A 9 60.46 -25.67 -31.09
CA PRO A 9 59.87 -24.32 -30.89
C PRO A 9 59.59 -23.47 -32.18
N PHE A 10 59.06 -22.23 -32.01
CA PHE A 10 59.19 -21.05 -32.91
C PHE A 10 58.54 -21.10 -34.33
N LEU A 11 58.30 -20.02 -35.12
CA LEU A 11 58.46 -18.55 -34.99
C LEU A 11 57.46 -17.76 -35.90
N HIS A 12 57.02 -16.56 -35.47
CA HIS A 12 56.53 -15.35 -36.20
C HIS A 12 55.76 -15.31 -37.57
N ARG A 13 54.71 -14.44 -37.55
CA ARG A 13 54.34 -13.33 -38.49
C ARG A 13 53.42 -13.53 -39.73
N GLN A 14 52.28 -12.82 -39.64
CA GLN A 14 51.68 -11.82 -40.58
C GLN A 14 50.91 -12.22 -41.87
N SER A 15 49.81 -11.47 -42.07
CA SER A 15 49.09 -11.08 -43.31
C SER A 15 48.23 -12.10 -44.09
N ALA A 16 47.07 -11.59 -44.54
CA ALA A 16 46.09 -12.16 -45.48
C ALA A 16 46.17 -11.39 -46.83
N PRO A 17 45.21 -11.46 -47.81
CA PRO A 17 44.02 -12.31 -48.03
C PRO A 17 44.18 -13.06 -49.40
N PRO A 18 43.30 -13.13 -50.45
CA PRO A 18 41.83 -12.88 -50.58
C PRO A 18 41.01 -13.82 -51.55
N HIS A 19 39.70 -13.53 -51.65
CA HIS A 19 38.82 -13.54 -52.86
C HIS A 19 38.41 -14.83 -53.64
N LEU A 20 37.06 -14.95 -53.82
CA LEU A 20 36.26 -15.36 -55.02
C LEU A 20 36.46 -16.78 -55.60
N ASP A 21 35.50 -17.52 -56.20
CA ASP A 21 34.02 -17.61 -56.29
C ASP A 21 33.73 -19.10 -56.71
N ASP A 22 32.54 -19.69 -56.96
CA ASP A 22 31.10 -19.36 -57.10
C ASP A 22 30.32 -20.71 -56.83
N GLN A 23 29.00 -20.98 -56.94
CA GLN A 23 27.75 -20.30 -57.34
C GLN A 23 26.52 -21.08 -56.78
N LYS A 24 25.35 -20.42 -56.68
CA LYS A 24 23.97 -21.00 -56.63
C LYS A 24 23.56 -21.96 -55.48
N THR A 25 22.61 -21.48 -54.68
CA THR A 25 21.26 -22.10 -54.61
C THR A 25 20.23 -21.05 -54.17
N GLU A 26 18.96 -21.22 -54.56
CA GLU A 26 17.89 -20.25 -54.29
C GLU A 26 17.37 -20.36 -52.85
N SER A 27 16.99 -19.24 -52.23
CA SER A 27 16.39 -19.21 -50.89
C SER A 27 15.23 -18.20 -50.82
N PHE A 28 14.19 -18.55 -50.05
CA PHE A 28 13.12 -17.62 -49.70
C PHE A 28 13.65 -16.58 -48.70
N PRO A 29 13.27 -15.29 -48.82
CA PRO A 29 13.79 -14.25 -47.94
C PRO A 29 13.27 -14.42 -46.51
N ALA A 30 14.15 -14.28 -45.54
CA ALA A 30 13.78 -14.17 -44.14
C ALA A 30 13.09 -12.82 -43.87
N TYR A 31 12.07 -12.83 -43.01
CA TYR A 31 11.57 -11.60 -42.39
C TYR A 31 12.58 -11.12 -41.35
N SER A 32 12.99 -9.84 -41.42
CA SER A 32 13.67 -9.16 -40.32
C SER A 32 12.63 -8.54 -39.36
N GLU A 33 12.89 -8.62 -38.07
CA GLU A 33 11.92 -8.25 -37.01
C GLU A 33 11.77 -6.73 -36.78
N GLU A 34 12.26 -5.88 -37.70
CA GLU A 34 12.36 -4.42 -37.52
C GLU A 34 11.17 -3.59 -38.06
N THR A 35 10.11 -4.21 -38.62
CA THR A 35 9.00 -3.46 -39.25
C THR A 35 7.58 -3.87 -38.79
N ALA A 36 7.45 -4.60 -37.67
CA ALA A 36 6.16 -5.04 -37.13
C ALA A 36 5.64 -4.24 -35.91
N ALA A 37 6.39 -3.23 -35.43
CA ALA A 37 6.18 -2.62 -34.10
C ALA A 37 5.49 -1.23 -34.10
N GLU A 38 5.32 -0.56 -35.24
CA GLU A 38 4.92 0.87 -35.27
C GLU A 38 3.40 1.14 -35.20
N HIS A 39 2.56 0.12 -35.01
CA HIS A 39 1.09 0.26 -35.02
C HIS A 39 0.39 -0.28 -33.76
N HIS A 40 0.90 0.07 -32.57
CA HIS A 40 0.06 0.39 -31.38
C HIS A 40 0.87 1.03 -30.24
N VAL A 41 1.30 2.29 -30.42
CA VAL A 41 1.81 3.14 -29.32
C VAL A 41 0.85 4.31 -29.11
N THR A 42 0.24 4.42 -27.94
CA THR A 42 -0.55 5.60 -27.56
C THR A 42 0.37 6.76 -27.19
N GLU A 43 0.16 7.95 -27.78
CA GLU A 43 0.99 9.15 -27.58
C GLU A 43 0.82 9.77 -26.17
N TYR A 44 1.41 9.13 -25.16
CA TYR A 44 1.68 9.73 -23.84
C TYR A 44 3.19 9.72 -23.60
N HIS A 45 3.86 10.81 -24.00
CA HIS A 45 5.29 11.00 -23.75
C HIS A 45 5.56 11.46 -22.31
N ASP A 46 6.81 11.27 -21.89
CA ASP A 46 7.34 11.69 -20.59
C ASP A 46 7.19 13.22 -20.37
N GLN A 47 6.83 13.61 -19.14
CA GLN A 47 6.82 14.98 -18.60
C GLN A 47 8.10 15.78 -18.88
N HIS A 48 9.25 15.09 -19.03
CA HIS A 48 10.53 15.70 -19.36
C HIS A 48 10.71 16.02 -20.85
N LEU A 49 10.03 15.28 -21.76
CA LEU A 49 10.18 15.44 -23.20
C LEU A 49 9.13 16.35 -23.84
N LEU A 50 7.94 16.47 -23.22
CA LEU A 50 6.83 17.29 -23.76
C LEU A 50 7.05 18.81 -23.64
N HIS A 51 7.95 19.26 -22.77
CA HIS A 51 8.25 20.68 -22.55
C HIS A 51 9.62 21.12 -23.07
N ASP A 52 10.42 20.20 -23.63
CA ASP A 52 11.70 20.52 -24.27
C ASP A 52 11.54 20.63 -25.80
N SER A 53 12.46 21.32 -26.45
CA SER A 53 12.31 21.84 -27.80
C SER A 53 12.19 20.76 -28.87
N HIS A 54 11.12 20.81 -29.68
CA HIS A 54 10.88 19.86 -30.76
C HIS A 54 12.07 19.71 -31.73
N LYS A 55 12.54 18.46 -31.84
CA LYS A 55 13.24 17.92 -33.02
C LYS A 55 12.48 16.68 -33.52
N ARG A 56 11.53 16.88 -34.44
CA ARG A 56 11.01 15.79 -35.29
C ARG A 56 11.88 15.69 -36.56
N PRO A 57 12.01 14.51 -37.20
CA PRO A 57 12.74 14.36 -38.46
C PRO A 57 12.15 15.20 -39.61
N GLU A 58 12.99 15.61 -40.56
CA GLU A 58 12.59 16.47 -41.66
C GLU A 58 11.84 15.69 -42.76
N PHE A 59 10.50 15.80 -42.78
CA PHE A 59 9.70 15.50 -43.96
C PHE A 59 9.36 16.80 -44.70
N HIS A 60 9.97 17.01 -45.87
CA HIS A 60 9.75 18.21 -46.68
C HIS A 60 8.34 18.27 -47.28
N SER A 61 7.49 19.13 -46.69
CA SER A 61 6.26 19.62 -47.30
C SER A 61 6.21 21.14 -47.18
N ALA A 62 6.45 21.85 -48.28
CA ALA A 62 6.70 23.29 -48.25
C ALA A 62 5.41 24.12 -48.24
N ARG A 63 4.89 24.45 -47.05
CA ARG A 63 3.98 25.61 -46.83
C ARG A 63 3.87 25.99 -45.34
N SER A 64 4.21 27.25 -45.02
CA SER A 64 3.94 27.97 -43.75
C SER A 64 4.51 27.36 -42.46
N THR A 65 5.79 27.67 -42.16
CA THR A 65 6.49 27.23 -40.93
C THR A 65 7.33 28.34 -40.27
N GLU A 66 6.91 29.61 -40.38
CA GLU A 66 7.77 30.78 -40.05
C GLU A 66 7.55 31.46 -38.67
N LYS A 67 6.54 31.07 -37.86
CA LYS A 67 6.21 31.80 -36.61
C LYS A 67 6.44 31.07 -35.27
N VAL A 68 6.62 29.75 -35.25
CA VAL A 68 6.72 28.95 -34.00
C VAL A 68 7.93 29.31 -33.11
N ARG A 69 8.87 30.15 -33.61
CA ARG A 69 10.06 30.60 -32.85
C ARG A 69 10.26 32.12 -32.81
N THR A 70 9.39 32.91 -33.46
CA THR A 70 9.63 34.36 -33.65
C THR A 70 8.35 35.16 -33.41
N PHE A 71 8.11 35.52 -32.14
CA PHE A 71 6.94 36.28 -31.74
C PHE A 71 7.05 37.77 -32.14
N SER A 72 6.07 38.25 -32.89
CA SER A 72 5.79 39.68 -33.06
C SER A 72 4.98 40.22 -31.86
N LEU A 73 4.99 41.53 -31.63
CA LEU A 73 4.16 42.18 -30.61
C LEU A 73 2.67 41.85 -30.82
N LEU A 74 2.11 41.01 -29.94
CA LEU A 74 0.69 40.70 -29.89
C LEU A 74 -0.11 41.94 -29.48
N HIS A 75 -0.83 42.52 -30.44
CA HIS A 75 -1.75 43.65 -30.24
C HIS A 75 -3.22 43.18 -30.14
N SER A 76 -3.44 42.03 -29.50
CA SER A 76 -4.72 41.33 -29.35
C SER A 76 -5.65 42.00 -28.31
N ASN A 77 -6.12 43.21 -28.63
CA ASN A 77 -7.17 43.96 -27.94
C ASN A 77 -6.95 44.28 -26.45
N LEU A 78 -6.34 45.45 -26.19
CA LEU A 78 -6.56 46.24 -24.98
C LEU A 78 -8.00 46.84 -24.95
N ARG A 79 -9.03 45.98 -25.05
CA ARG A 79 -10.44 46.36 -24.85
C ARG A 79 -10.87 45.97 -23.44
N LYS A 80 -11.38 46.96 -22.71
CA LYS A 80 -11.83 46.85 -21.31
C LYS A 80 -12.69 45.59 -21.06
N HIS A 81 -12.19 44.71 -20.21
CA HIS A 81 -12.97 43.64 -19.57
C HIS A 81 -12.87 43.74 -18.03
N GLU A 82 -13.00 44.97 -17.51
CA GLU A 82 -13.01 45.27 -16.06
C GLU A 82 -14.19 44.60 -15.32
N ASP A 83 -15.23 44.14 -16.04
CA ASP A 83 -16.45 43.49 -15.50
C ASP A 83 -16.49 41.96 -15.63
N GLY A 84 -15.39 41.31 -16.05
CA GLY A 84 -15.37 39.89 -16.48
C GLY A 84 -15.83 38.84 -15.46
N ALA A 85 -15.92 39.17 -14.16
CA ALA A 85 -16.41 38.28 -13.11
C ALA A 85 -17.92 38.40 -12.81
N LYS A 86 -18.56 39.55 -13.11
CA LYS A 86 -19.99 39.80 -12.81
C LYS A 86 -20.95 39.36 -13.91
N TRP A 87 -20.45 39.20 -15.14
CA TRP A 87 -21.25 38.90 -16.33
C TRP A 87 -20.72 37.70 -17.12
N ALA A 88 -20.13 36.71 -16.44
CA ALA A 88 -19.79 35.44 -17.06
C ALA A 88 -21.11 34.70 -17.45
N PRO A 89 -21.34 34.36 -18.73
CA PRO A 89 -22.54 33.62 -19.12
C PRO A 89 -22.60 32.24 -18.46
N PRO A 90 -23.81 31.69 -18.24
CA PRO A 90 -23.99 30.38 -17.62
C PRO A 90 -23.38 29.27 -18.49
N ARG A 91 -22.78 28.27 -17.83
CA ARG A 91 -22.18 27.11 -18.49
C ARG A 91 -23.20 26.40 -19.41
N ARG A 92 -22.79 26.13 -20.65
CA ARG A 92 -23.57 25.31 -21.60
C ARG A 92 -23.50 23.82 -21.22
N PHE A 93 -24.66 23.17 -21.18
CA PHE A 93 -24.82 21.74 -20.86
C PHE A 93 -25.12 20.86 -22.09
N SER A 94 -25.31 21.46 -23.27
CA SER A 94 -25.43 20.72 -24.54
C SER A 94 -24.11 20.01 -24.88
N ALA A 95 -24.21 18.80 -25.42
CA ALA A 95 -23.09 18.22 -26.17
C ALA A 95 -22.79 19.09 -27.39
N ASP A 96 -21.51 19.34 -27.67
CA ASP A 96 -21.08 19.91 -28.94
C ASP A 96 -20.86 18.78 -29.97
N LEU A 97 -20.70 19.13 -31.25
CA LEU A 97 -20.47 18.16 -32.32
C LEU A 97 -19.16 17.38 -32.12
N GLU A 98 -19.19 16.07 -32.37
CA GLU A 98 -17.98 15.23 -32.40
C GLU A 98 -17.00 15.76 -33.45
N ARG A 99 -15.72 15.86 -33.08
CA ARG A 99 -14.65 16.40 -33.93
C ARG A 99 -13.73 15.29 -34.41
N SER A 100 -13.35 15.34 -35.69
CA SER A 100 -12.40 14.40 -36.32
C SER A 100 -10.92 14.76 -36.09
N ARG A 101 -10.64 15.84 -35.35
CA ARG A 101 -9.30 16.27 -34.93
C ARG A 101 -9.35 16.78 -33.50
N GLU A 102 -8.30 16.48 -32.76
CA GLU A 102 -8.05 17.04 -31.43
C GLU A 102 -7.76 18.55 -31.52
N LEU A 103 -8.06 19.29 -30.43
CA LEU A 103 -7.62 20.68 -30.30
C LEU A 103 -6.28 20.77 -29.54
N GLU A 104 -5.42 21.66 -30.04
CA GLU A 104 -4.27 22.18 -29.31
C GLU A 104 -4.54 23.63 -28.94
N PHE A 105 -4.13 24.02 -27.73
CA PHE A 105 -4.30 25.37 -27.18
C PHE A 105 -2.95 26.06 -27.04
N GLU A 106 -2.89 27.33 -27.38
CA GLU A 106 -1.79 28.20 -26.96
C GLU A 106 -2.20 28.90 -25.66
N VAL A 107 -1.39 28.73 -24.60
CA VAL A 107 -1.77 29.12 -23.24
C VAL A 107 -0.66 29.93 -22.58
N HIS A 108 -0.90 31.24 -22.39
CA HIS A 108 -0.04 32.10 -21.59
C HIS A 108 -0.19 31.73 -20.10
N VAL A 109 0.90 31.25 -19.49
CA VAL A 109 0.86 30.49 -18.23
C VAL A 109 0.43 31.36 -17.06
N GLU A 110 1.11 32.49 -16.82
CA GLU A 110 0.82 33.36 -15.67
C GLU A 110 -0.56 34.02 -15.77
N GLU A 111 -0.99 34.44 -16.96
CA GLU A 111 -2.29 35.06 -17.16
C GLU A 111 -3.42 34.05 -16.96
N THR A 112 -3.33 32.86 -17.58
CA THR A 112 -4.37 31.82 -17.46
C THR A 112 -4.45 31.28 -16.04
N LEU A 113 -3.30 31.08 -15.37
CA LEU A 113 -3.24 30.67 -13.98
C LEU A 113 -3.86 31.71 -13.05
N LYS A 114 -3.65 33.01 -13.30
CA LYS A 114 -4.36 34.07 -12.56
C LYS A 114 -5.86 34.04 -12.86
N GLN A 115 -6.27 33.99 -14.12
CA GLN A 115 -7.69 33.98 -14.49
C GLN A 115 -8.45 32.80 -13.89
N ILE A 116 -7.85 31.60 -13.84
CA ILE A 116 -8.50 30.42 -13.28
C ILE A 116 -8.61 30.50 -11.75
N LEU A 117 -7.57 30.98 -11.05
CA LEU A 117 -7.58 31.16 -9.60
C LEU A 117 -8.43 32.36 -9.14
N ASP A 118 -8.57 33.41 -9.94
CA ASP A 118 -9.46 34.53 -9.62
C ASP A 118 -10.96 34.18 -9.81
N ARG A 119 -11.27 33.21 -10.68
CA ARG A 119 -12.65 32.82 -11.06
C ARG A 119 -13.17 31.54 -10.39
N GLU A 120 -12.34 30.52 -10.25
CA GLU A 120 -12.78 29.15 -9.97
C GLU A 120 -12.34 28.64 -8.59
N ASP A 121 -11.16 29.05 -8.10
CA ASP A 121 -10.76 28.90 -6.69
C ASP A 121 -11.51 29.96 -5.87
N THR A 122 -12.36 29.53 -4.93
CA THR A 122 -13.27 30.41 -4.17
C THR A 122 -13.05 30.40 -2.67
N ASP A 123 -12.30 29.44 -2.12
CA ASP A 123 -11.87 29.42 -0.71
C ASP A 123 -10.41 29.90 -0.52
N LYS A 124 -9.66 30.06 -1.62
CA LYS A 124 -8.26 30.49 -1.74
C LYS A 124 -7.23 29.47 -1.23
N ASN A 125 -7.53 28.19 -1.39
CA ASN A 125 -6.61 27.08 -1.13
C ASN A 125 -5.61 26.79 -2.29
N ILE A 126 -5.78 27.40 -3.48
CA ILE A 126 -5.01 27.14 -4.72
C ILE A 126 -5.23 25.70 -5.25
N GLN A 127 -6.48 25.25 -5.21
CA GLN A 127 -7.00 24.03 -5.83
C GLN A 127 -8.33 24.39 -6.52
N ILE A 128 -8.87 23.48 -7.34
CA ILE A 128 -10.19 23.61 -7.97
C ILE A 128 -10.99 22.35 -7.69
N THR A 129 -12.03 22.49 -6.86
CA THR A 129 -12.81 21.38 -6.29
C THR A 129 -14.29 21.42 -6.70
N ILE A 130 -15.07 20.44 -6.24
CA ILE A 130 -16.54 20.48 -6.29
C ILE A 130 -17.17 21.36 -5.20
N GLU A 131 -16.44 21.74 -4.14
CA GLU A 131 -16.96 22.65 -3.10
C GLU A 131 -16.87 24.12 -3.55
N ASP A 132 -15.96 24.41 -4.48
CA ASP A 132 -15.79 25.71 -5.11
C ASP A 132 -16.99 26.18 -5.93
N LYS A 133 -17.28 27.48 -5.88
CA LYS A 133 -18.52 28.08 -6.41
C LYS A 133 -18.33 28.92 -7.67
N GLY A 134 -17.17 28.81 -8.33
CA GLY A 134 -16.91 29.44 -9.63
C GLY A 134 -17.77 28.89 -10.79
N PRO A 135 -17.75 29.54 -11.97
CA PRO A 135 -18.65 29.23 -13.09
C PRO A 135 -18.41 27.87 -13.76
N LYS A 136 -17.34 27.15 -13.40
CA LYS A 136 -16.93 25.84 -13.95
C LYS A 136 -16.67 25.85 -15.46
N TRP A 137 -16.15 26.95 -15.99
CA TRP A 137 -15.63 27.04 -17.37
C TRP A 137 -14.61 28.17 -17.60
N ILE A 138 -13.70 27.95 -18.55
CA ILE A 138 -12.72 28.93 -19.04
C ILE A 138 -12.48 28.75 -20.55
N ASN A 139 -12.14 29.83 -21.26
CA ASN A 139 -11.98 29.82 -22.72
C ASN A 139 -10.51 29.95 -23.14
N LEU A 140 -9.94 28.86 -23.67
CA LEU A 140 -8.57 28.82 -24.20
C LEU A 140 -8.55 29.13 -25.70
N GLY A 141 -7.48 29.78 -26.18
CA GLY A 141 -7.27 30.05 -27.61
C GLY A 141 -6.63 28.85 -28.30
N THR A 142 -7.11 28.48 -29.50
CA THR A 142 -6.57 27.31 -30.23
C THR A 142 -5.32 27.68 -31.03
N LEU A 143 -4.30 26.82 -30.99
CA LEU A 143 -3.00 27.02 -31.64
C LEU A 143 -3.14 27.24 -33.16
N HIS A 144 -4.01 26.45 -33.79
CA HIS A 144 -4.35 26.57 -35.22
C HIS A 144 -4.95 27.93 -35.61
N SER A 145 -5.24 28.80 -34.65
CA SER A 145 -5.83 30.12 -34.85
C SER A 145 -5.01 31.27 -34.26
N ASP A 146 -3.73 31.08 -33.87
CA ASP A 146 -2.91 32.16 -33.27
C ASP A 146 -3.63 32.79 -32.04
N GLY A 147 -4.39 31.96 -31.29
CA GLY A 147 -5.24 32.34 -30.17
C GLY A 147 -6.58 33.05 -30.49
N TYR A 148 -6.86 33.39 -31.76
CA TYR A 148 -8.05 34.17 -32.15
C TYR A 148 -9.38 33.40 -31.98
N VAL A 149 -9.40 32.09 -32.25
CA VAL A 149 -10.57 31.22 -32.02
C VAL A 149 -10.44 30.58 -30.65
N LYS A 150 -11.45 30.75 -29.79
CA LYS A 150 -11.46 30.19 -28.43
C LYS A 150 -12.42 29.02 -28.28
N HIS A 151 -12.13 28.12 -27.34
CA HIS A 151 -13.01 26.99 -26.99
C HIS A 151 -13.21 26.83 -25.48
N ASP A 152 -14.39 26.36 -25.10
CA ASP A 152 -14.88 26.27 -23.71
C ASP A 152 -14.38 24.99 -23.01
N ILE A 153 -13.32 25.10 -22.20
CA ILE A 153 -12.96 24.08 -21.20
C ILE A 153 -13.99 24.15 -20.07
N ARG A 154 -14.56 23.00 -19.69
CA ARG A 154 -15.75 22.91 -18.80
C ARG A 154 -15.60 21.78 -17.79
N THR A 155 -16.28 21.90 -16.65
CA THR A 155 -16.22 21.04 -15.43
C THR A 155 -15.07 21.36 -14.48
N THR A 156 -15.28 21.06 -13.19
CA THR A 156 -14.23 21.04 -12.16
C THR A 156 -13.00 20.24 -12.60
N TYR A 157 -13.19 19.00 -13.05
CA TYR A 157 -12.09 18.08 -13.35
C TYR A 157 -11.11 18.63 -14.39
N HIS A 158 -11.63 19.06 -15.55
CA HIS A 158 -10.81 19.61 -16.63
C HIS A 158 -10.11 20.93 -16.24
N MET A 159 -10.74 21.74 -15.39
CA MET A 159 -10.11 22.96 -14.85
C MET A 159 -9.05 22.65 -13.80
N SER A 160 -9.26 21.63 -12.96
CA SER A 160 -8.26 21.08 -12.04
C SER A 160 -7.04 20.59 -12.82
N ASN A 161 -7.25 19.82 -13.89
CA ASN A 161 -6.16 19.36 -14.76
C ASN A 161 -5.44 20.55 -15.40
N LEU A 162 -6.17 21.54 -15.93
CA LEU A 162 -5.57 22.77 -16.46
C LEU A 162 -4.75 23.53 -15.40
N LEU A 163 -5.23 23.66 -14.15
CA LEU A 163 -4.48 24.24 -13.03
C LEU A 163 -3.21 23.43 -12.73
N GLN A 164 -3.28 22.10 -12.75
CA GLN A 164 -2.12 21.22 -12.55
C GLN A 164 -1.06 21.41 -13.66
N GLU A 165 -1.44 21.35 -14.94
CA GLU A 165 -0.50 21.54 -16.05
C GLU A 165 0.08 22.97 -16.10
N LEU A 166 -0.71 24.00 -15.75
CA LEU A 166 -0.23 25.38 -15.59
C LEU A 166 0.74 25.53 -14.42
N THR A 167 0.52 24.81 -13.32
CA THR A 167 1.42 24.76 -12.17
C THR A 167 2.75 24.11 -12.57
N ILE A 168 2.71 22.97 -13.27
CA ILE A 168 3.90 22.30 -13.85
C ILE A 168 4.66 23.23 -14.80
N ALA A 169 3.96 23.93 -15.68
CA ALA A 169 4.58 24.87 -16.61
C ALA A 169 5.28 26.03 -15.89
N LYS A 170 4.67 26.55 -14.82
CA LYS A 170 5.24 27.60 -13.96
C LYS A 170 6.43 27.09 -13.13
N GLU A 171 6.37 25.87 -12.59
CA GLU A 171 7.50 25.19 -11.94
C GLU A 171 8.71 25.08 -12.90
N LYS A 172 8.44 24.78 -14.18
CA LYS A 172 9.45 24.71 -15.26
C LYS A 172 9.84 26.09 -15.84
N GLY A 173 9.33 27.20 -15.29
CA GLY A 173 9.65 28.57 -15.73
C GLY A 173 9.08 29.00 -17.10
N LEU A 174 8.13 28.23 -17.64
CA LEU A 174 7.54 28.47 -18.97
C LEU A 174 6.50 29.59 -18.92
N LYS A 175 6.55 30.50 -19.91
CA LYS A 175 5.62 31.64 -20.03
C LYS A 175 4.46 31.39 -20.98
N CYS A 176 4.66 30.56 -21.99
CA CYS A 176 3.63 30.05 -22.88
C CYS A 176 3.84 28.54 -23.06
N ILE A 177 2.75 27.79 -23.19
CA ILE A 177 2.77 26.36 -23.51
C ILE A 177 1.80 26.06 -24.64
N ILE A 178 2.11 25.01 -25.42
CA ILE A 178 1.12 24.30 -26.22
C ILE A 178 0.55 23.20 -25.32
N LEU A 179 -0.78 23.10 -25.24
CA LEU A 179 -1.48 22.13 -24.40
C LEU A 179 -2.56 21.41 -25.23
N SER A 180 -2.54 20.07 -25.23
CA SER A 180 -3.48 19.25 -25.97
C SER A 180 -4.80 19.06 -25.21
N GLU A 181 -5.91 18.89 -25.93
CA GLU A 181 -7.22 18.63 -25.33
C GLU A 181 -7.27 17.27 -24.62
N SER A 182 -6.57 16.26 -25.11
CA SER A 182 -6.39 14.94 -24.46
C SER A 182 -5.74 15.04 -23.09
N ARG A 183 -4.76 15.94 -22.90
CA ARG A 183 -4.07 16.12 -21.62
C ARG A 183 -4.96 16.77 -20.56
N ILE A 184 -5.93 17.59 -20.98
CA ILE A 184 -6.94 18.19 -20.11
C ILE A 184 -8.07 17.19 -19.81
N ASN A 185 -8.56 16.51 -20.84
CA ASN A 185 -9.71 15.59 -20.79
C ASN A 185 -9.32 14.12 -20.52
N GLU A 186 -8.10 13.89 -20.03
CA GLU A 186 -7.51 12.58 -19.77
C GLU A 186 -8.40 11.75 -18.82
N ASN A 187 -8.66 10.48 -19.14
CA ASN A 187 -9.52 9.63 -18.30
C ASN A 187 -8.94 9.54 -16.87
N PRO A 188 -9.74 9.75 -15.80
CA PRO A 188 -9.19 9.83 -14.44
C PRO A 188 -8.58 8.52 -13.93
N VAL A 189 -8.99 7.37 -14.49
CA VAL A 189 -8.34 6.09 -14.17
C VAL A 189 -6.94 6.02 -14.77
N ASP A 190 -6.82 6.35 -16.05
CA ASP A 190 -5.56 6.31 -16.79
C ASP A 190 -4.60 7.42 -16.31
N ARG A 191 -5.12 8.64 -16.04
CA ARG A 191 -4.38 9.77 -15.49
C ARG A 191 -3.77 9.43 -14.14
N LEU A 192 -4.56 8.94 -13.18
CA LEU A 192 -4.01 8.59 -11.86
C LEU A 192 -3.03 7.40 -11.95
N ALA A 193 -3.29 6.40 -12.79
CA ALA A 193 -2.34 5.30 -12.99
C ALA A 193 -0.98 5.79 -13.56
N ARG A 194 -1.01 6.71 -14.54
CA ARG A 194 0.17 7.36 -15.11
C ARG A 194 0.89 8.25 -14.09
N LEU A 195 0.18 9.09 -13.34
CA LEU A 195 0.76 9.90 -12.25
C LEU A 195 1.48 9.02 -11.22
N ILE A 196 0.87 7.92 -10.81
CA ILE A 196 1.50 6.93 -9.92
C ILE A 196 2.79 6.37 -10.53
N LYS A 197 2.73 5.95 -11.81
CA LYS A 197 3.86 5.34 -12.51
C LYS A 197 5.04 6.28 -12.71
N ASP A 198 4.79 7.50 -13.16
CA ASP A 198 5.79 8.34 -13.81
C ASP A 198 6.16 9.59 -13.00
N GLU A 199 5.38 9.96 -11.98
CA GLU A 199 5.66 11.11 -11.10
C GLU A 199 5.74 10.71 -9.62
N PHE A 200 4.75 10.01 -9.09
CA PHE A 200 4.68 9.73 -7.65
C PHE A 200 5.75 8.73 -7.20
N TRP A 201 5.98 7.62 -7.93
CA TRP A 201 7.06 6.69 -7.56
C TRP A 201 8.45 7.36 -7.59
N PRO A 202 8.84 8.15 -8.61
CA PRO A 202 10.04 8.98 -8.55
C PRO A 202 10.09 9.94 -7.35
N ASN A 203 9.02 10.70 -7.08
CA ASN A 203 9.01 11.70 -6.00
C ASN A 203 8.97 11.07 -4.59
N LEU A 204 8.51 9.84 -4.44
CA LEU A 204 8.65 9.01 -3.23
C LEU A 204 9.99 8.24 -3.16
N THR A 205 10.80 8.22 -4.22
CA THR A 205 12.09 7.52 -4.19
C THR A 205 13.10 8.30 -3.35
N ARG A 206 13.88 7.58 -2.54
CA ARG A 206 15.01 8.10 -1.75
C ARG A 206 16.26 7.26 -2.00
N GLN A 207 17.41 7.86 -1.73
CA GLN A 207 18.74 7.28 -1.83
C GLN A 207 19.56 8.01 -0.77
N ILE A 208 20.11 7.29 0.22
CA ILE A 208 20.88 7.91 1.31
C ILE A 208 22.37 7.69 1.04
N ASP A 209 23.08 8.76 0.72
CA ASP A 209 24.53 8.74 0.48
C ASP A 209 25.18 10.10 0.76
N GLY A 210 26.49 10.20 0.54
CA GLY A 210 27.27 11.40 0.82
C GLY A 210 26.77 12.69 0.14
N GLY A 211 26.03 12.58 -0.97
CA GLY A 211 25.46 13.74 -1.67
C GLY A 211 24.26 14.37 -0.96
N ASN A 212 23.63 13.69 0.00
CA ASN A 212 22.45 14.22 0.71
C ASN A 212 22.34 13.86 2.20
N VAL A 213 23.23 13.03 2.75
CA VAL A 213 23.20 12.55 4.15
C VAL A 213 23.04 13.70 5.16
N ALA A 214 23.64 14.86 4.91
CA ALA A 214 23.48 16.03 5.77
C ALA A 214 22.08 16.66 5.76
N LYS A 215 21.30 16.51 4.68
CA LYS A 215 19.90 16.98 4.60
C LYS A 215 18.95 15.99 5.26
N VAL A 216 19.13 14.69 5.01
CA VAL A 216 18.23 13.63 5.52
C VAL A 216 18.56 13.22 6.96
N GLY A 217 19.83 13.34 7.37
CA GLY A 217 20.32 13.03 8.71
C GLY A 217 20.03 14.09 9.76
N LEU A 218 19.54 15.28 9.38
CA LEU A 218 18.87 16.18 10.31
C LEU A 218 17.63 15.50 10.89
N ASP A 219 17.27 15.85 12.12
CA ASP A 219 16.06 15.37 12.76
C ASP A 219 15.21 16.53 13.29
N THR A 220 13.89 16.38 13.18
CA THR A 220 12.91 17.29 13.79
C THR A 220 12.68 17.01 15.27
N LYS A 221 13.31 15.96 15.81
CA LYS A 221 13.28 15.56 17.22
C LYS A 221 14.67 15.66 17.89
N ASP A 222 15.67 16.23 17.22
CA ASP A 222 16.89 16.69 17.88
C ASP A 222 16.57 18.04 18.57
N TRP A 223 16.20 17.97 19.85
CA TRP A 223 15.74 19.12 20.65
C TRP A 223 16.89 19.96 21.24
N ASN A 224 18.14 19.69 20.85
CA ASN A 224 19.29 20.49 21.27
C ASN A 224 19.26 21.90 20.67
N GLU A 225 19.93 22.87 21.30
CA GLU A 225 19.99 24.27 20.80
C GLU A 225 20.64 24.37 19.42
N HIS A 226 21.51 23.42 19.07
CA HIS A 226 22.22 23.32 17.80
C HIS A 226 22.10 21.87 17.27
N PRO A 227 20.97 21.50 16.64
CA PRO A 227 20.79 20.15 16.10
C PRO A 227 21.80 19.89 14.98
N ARG A 228 22.38 18.69 14.95
CA ARG A 228 23.44 18.31 13.99
C ARG A 228 22.96 17.13 13.15
N PRO A 229 23.19 17.12 11.82
CA PRO A 229 22.89 15.94 11.02
C PRO A 229 23.75 14.77 11.50
N ARG A 230 23.13 13.61 11.74
CA ARG A 230 23.79 12.49 12.42
C ARG A 230 23.47 11.17 11.75
N ILE A 231 24.51 10.39 11.46
CA ILE A 231 24.40 9.03 10.93
C ILE A 231 25.10 8.01 11.83
N TYR A 232 24.36 6.98 12.19
CA TYR A 232 24.79 5.87 13.03
C TYR A 232 25.11 4.64 12.18
N VAL A 233 26.34 4.16 12.30
CA VAL A 233 26.88 3.05 11.49
C VAL A 233 27.14 1.81 12.37
N PRO A 234 26.67 0.61 11.98
CA PRO A 234 26.90 -0.60 12.74
C PRO A 234 28.35 -1.09 12.65
N ARG A 235 28.85 -1.68 13.74
CA ARG A 235 30.21 -2.25 13.83
C ARG A 235 30.54 -3.28 12.74
N GLY A 236 29.51 -3.93 12.18
CA GLY A 236 29.65 -4.91 11.11
C GLY A 236 29.74 -4.34 9.68
N ALA A 237 29.75 -3.02 9.50
CA ALA A 237 29.87 -2.34 8.20
C ALA A 237 30.95 -1.21 8.25
N PRO A 238 32.22 -1.53 8.58
CA PRO A 238 33.27 -0.53 8.78
C PRO A 238 33.56 0.31 7.53
N GLU A 239 33.42 -0.26 6.34
CA GLU A 239 33.58 0.43 5.07
C GLU A 239 32.57 1.59 4.88
N GLN A 240 31.35 1.46 5.43
CA GLN A 240 30.40 2.57 5.46
C GLN A 240 30.82 3.66 6.46
N HIS A 241 31.41 3.30 7.59
CA HIS A 241 31.89 4.27 8.56
C HIS A 241 33.06 5.08 7.97
N GLU A 242 34.00 4.43 7.29
CA GLU A 242 35.09 5.09 6.56
C GLU A 242 34.55 6.03 5.47
N TYR A 243 33.56 5.58 4.69
CA TYR A 243 32.88 6.39 3.69
C TYR A 243 32.26 7.66 4.30
N TYR A 244 31.35 7.53 5.28
CA TYR A 244 30.70 8.71 5.87
C TYR A 244 31.69 9.62 6.59
N SER A 245 32.73 9.05 7.23
CA SER A 245 33.83 9.83 7.84
C SER A 245 34.62 10.62 6.81
N ARG A 246 34.83 10.06 5.59
CA ARG A 246 35.43 10.79 4.48
C ARG A 246 34.53 11.94 4.05
N ILE A 247 33.22 11.72 3.87
CA ILE A 247 32.26 12.77 3.50
C ILE A 247 32.28 13.92 4.51
N ALA A 248 32.19 13.64 5.82
CA ALA A 248 32.24 14.67 6.87
C ALA A 248 33.57 15.46 6.88
N ARG A 249 34.68 14.83 6.48
CA ARG A 249 36.01 15.44 6.37
C ARG A 249 36.22 16.24 5.08
N GLU A 250 35.58 15.85 3.98
CA GLU A 250 35.62 16.57 2.70
C GLU A 250 34.60 17.72 2.65
N HIS A 251 33.55 17.65 3.46
CA HIS A 251 32.50 18.65 3.60
C HIS A 251 32.32 19.13 5.06
N PRO A 252 33.32 19.76 5.70
CA PRO A 252 33.22 20.22 7.08
C PRO A 252 32.08 21.23 7.31
N GLU A 253 31.66 21.95 6.26
CA GLU A 253 30.53 22.89 6.29
C GLU A 253 29.17 22.24 6.58
N VAL A 254 29.01 20.94 6.30
CA VAL A 254 27.75 20.22 6.57
C VAL A 254 27.68 19.67 7.99
N ASN A 255 28.79 19.72 8.75
CA ASN A 255 28.84 19.45 10.18
C ASN A 255 28.26 18.08 10.61
N LEU A 256 28.44 17.06 9.76
CA LEU A 256 27.90 15.70 9.91
C LEU A 256 28.57 14.92 11.05
N ASP A 257 27.76 14.46 12.00
CA ASP A 257 28.17 13.51 13.03
C ASP A 257 28.11 12.08 12.48
N VAL A 258 29.27 11.42 12.40
CA VAL A 258 29.38 9.99 12.02
C VAL A 258 29.71 9.20 13.27
N VAL A 259 28.78 8.33 13.69
CA VAL A 259 28.82 7.70 15.02
C VAL A 259 28.76 6.19 14.90
N TRP A 260 29.68 5.49 15.57
CA TRP A 260 29.58 4.04 15.73
C TRP A 260 28.46 3.65 16.67
N LEU A 261 27.67 2.65 16.30
CA LEU A 261 26.75 1.98 17.23
C LEU A 261 27.49 1.11 18.26
N SER A 262 26.77 0.77 19.34
CA SER A 262 27.06 -0.36 20.22
C SER A 262 27.15 -1.69 19.45
N GLU A 263 27.83 -2.69 20.03
CA GLU A 263 27.81 -4.08 19.52
C GLU A 263 26.44 -4.74 19.70
N ASP A 264 25.70 -4.36 20.76
CA ASP A 264 24.26 -4.59 20.85
C ASP A 264 23.52 -3.26 20.63
N PRO A 265 23.14 -2.92 19.38
CA PRO A 265 22.34 -1.74 19.10
C PRO A 265 20.87 -1.89 19.50
N SER A 266 20.45 -3.03 20.07
CA SER A 266 19.09 -3.25 20.59
C SER A 266 18.98 -3.17 22.12
N ASN A 267 20.09 -2.89 22.82
CA ASN A 267 20.08 -2.63 24.26
C ASN A 267 19.20 -1.41 24.61
N GLU A 268 18.26 -1.60 25.53
CA GLU A 268 17.15 -0.67 25.76
C GLU A 268 17.57 0.61 26.51
N GLU A 269 18.63 0.53 27.33
CA GLU A 269 19.24 1.69 28.00
C GLU A 269 20.05 2.53 27.01
N TYR A 270 20.85 1.88 26.16
CA TYR A 270 21.59 2.54 25.08
C TYR A 270 20.64 3.27 24.11
N VAL A 271 19.55 2.62 23.69
CA VAL A 271 18.57 3.24 22.78
C VAL A 271 17.82 4.40 23.45
N ARG A 272 17.53 4.33 24.77
CA ARG A 272 17.05 5.49 25.54
C ARG A 272 18.07 6.64 25.54
N ASP A 273 19.34 6.35 25.77
CA ASP A 273 20.38 7.37 25.90
C ASP A 273 20.71 8.05 24.56
N LEU A 274 20.42 7.39 23.43
CA LEU A 274 20.43 8.01 22.10
C LEU A 274 19.33 9.06 21.89
N ASN A 275 18.35 9.20 22.78
CA ASN A 275 17.31 10.23 22.67
C ASN A 275 17.84 11.65 22.92
N ASP A 276 18.96 11.81 23.63
CA ASP A 276 19.64 13.10 23.81
C ASP A 276 20.45 13.51 22.55
N ALA A 277 20.66 12.58 21.60
CA ALA A 277 21.41 12.80 20.35
C ALA A 277 20.88 11.92 19.19
N PRO A 278 19.63 12.10 18.74
CA PRO A 278 19.01 11.22 17.75
C PRO A 278 19.71 11.31 16.38
N GLY A 279 19.47 10.32 15.52
CA GLY A 279 20.06 10.28 14.19
C GLY A 279 19.51 9.19 13.28
N LEU A 280 19.90 9.28 12.02
CA LEU A 280 19.57 8.33 10.97
C LEU A 280 20.45 7.08 11.11
N LEU A 281 19.89 5.90 10.83
CA LEU A 281 20.63 4.65 10.77
C LEU A 281 21.08 4.36 9.33
N ALA A 282 22.32 3.91 9.16
CA ALA A 282 22.84 3.48 7.88
C ALA A 282 22.03 2.30 7.29
N LEU A 283 22.11 2.12 5.98
CA LEU A 283 21.40 1.08 5.21
C LEU A 283 22.37 0.43 4.19
N GLU A 284 21.92 -0.63 3.52
CA GLU A 284 22.68 -1.25 2.42
C GLU A 284 23.13 -0.21 1.36
N MET A 285 24.41 -0.29 0.96
CA MET A 285 25.04 0.54 -0.07
C MET A 285 25.75 -0.34 -1.10
N GLU A 286 25.76 0.07 -2.36
CA GLU A 286 26.63 -0.53 -3.38
C GLU A 286 28.01 0.16 -3.39
N ARG A 287 29.09 -0.64 -3.50
CA ARG A 287 30.42 -0.09 -3.80
C ARG A 287 30.45 0.33 -5.28
N VAL A 288 30.84 1.57 -5.52
CA VAL A 288 31.03 2.12 -6.87
C VAL A 288 32.54 2.21 -7.19
N LYS A 289 32.90 2.89 -8.28
CA LYS A 289 34.30 3.09 -8.64
C LYS A 289 34.98 4.00 -7.61
N ASP A 290 36.13 3.55 -7.10
CA ASP A 290 36.97 4.27 -6.14
C ASP A 290 37.26 5.72 -6.56
N THR A 291 37.46 6.60 -5.57
CA THR A 291 37.65 8.03 -5.78
C THR A 291 38.90 8.33 -6.63
N LYS A 292 39.03 9.57 -7.10
CA LYS A 292 40.26 10.05 -7.79
C LYS A 292 41.53 9.93 -6.95
N LYS A 293 41.43 9.66 -5.63
CA LYS A 293 42.53 9.43 -4.69
C LYS A 293 42.84 7.94 -4.47
N GLY A 294 42.01 7.03 -5.00
CA GLY A 294 42.10 5.58 -4.74
C GLY A 294 41.42 5.11 -3.45
N GLU A 295 40.61 5.95 -2.81
CA GLU A 295 39.80 5.55 -1.64
C GLU A 295 38.52 4.81 -2.09
N PRO A 296 38.10 3.72 -1.43
CA PRO A 296 36.85 3.02 -1.74
C PRO A 296 35.64 3.96 -1.70
N ASP A 297 34.72 3.81 -2.65
CA ASP A 297 33.57 4.72 -2.79
C ASP A 297 32.23 3.99 -2.88
N PHE A 298 31.16 4.62 -2.40
CA PHE A 298 29.86 3.98 -2.19
C PHE A 298 28.68 4.86 -2.60
N LYS A 299 27.57 4.20 -2.92
CA LYS A 299 26.28 4.82 -3.23
C LYS A 299 25.17 4.08 -2.47
N GLY A 300 24.22 4.80 -1.87
CA GLY A 300 23.09 4.16 -1.20
C GLY A 300 22.21 3.43 -2.22
N LEU A 301 21.61 2.30 -1.85
CA LEU A 301 20.56 1.74 -2.72
C LEU A 301 19.30 2.63 -2.69
N GLN A 302 18.49 2.56 -3.75
CA GLN A 302 17.26 3.34 -3.86
C GLN A 302 16.07 2.60 -3.24
N PHE A 303 15.29 3.29 -2.40
CA PHE A 303 14.07 2.81 -1.78
C PHE A 303 12.92 3.80 -1.95
N VAL A 304 11.71 3.42 -1.52
CA VAL A 304 10.51 4.27 -1.54
C VAL A 304 10.10 4.58 -0.10
N VAL A 305 9.51 5.77 0.12
CA VAL A 305 8.96 6.19 1.41
C VAL A 305 7.43 6.33 1.34
N PRO A 306 6.70 6.25 2.47
CA PRO A 306 5.24 6.29 2.46
C PRO A 306 4.64 7.59 1.93
N GLY A 307 5.34 8.73 2.03
CA GLY A 307 4.85 10.05 1.66
C GLY A 307 5.97 11.10 1.62
N GLY A 308 5.79 12.20 0.89
CA GLY A 308 6.86 13.19 0.64
C GLY A 308 7.52 13.79 1.88
N ARG A 309 6.79 13.89 3.00
CA ARG A 309 7.26 14.35 4.31
C ARG A 309 8.33 13.44 4.94
N PHE A 310 8.37 12.16 4.58
CA PHE A 310 9.27 11.17 5.15
C PHE A 310 10.59 11.08 4.38
N ASN A 311 11.66 10.65 5.06
CA ASN A 311 12.97 10.35 4.47
C ASN A 311 13.49 8.96 4.86
N GLU A 312 12.75 8.26 5.72
CA GLU A 312 13.11 6.98 6.33
C GLU A 312 12.45 5.81 5.58
N LEU A 313 13.16 4.69 5.48
CA LEU A 313 12.60 3.41 5.05
C LEU A 313 11.71 2.86 6.16
N TYR A 314 10.42 2.60 5.87
CA TYR A 314 9.47 1.97 6.79
C TYR A 314 9.32 0.46 6.50
N GLY A 315 8.97 -0.33 7.52
CA GLY A 315 8.94 -1.79 7.46
C GLY A 315 7.83 -2.38 6.58
N TRP A 316 6.56 -2.24 6.98
CA TRP A 316 5.44 -2.89 6.30
C TRP A 316 4.93 -2.12 5.07
N ASP A 317 5.08 -0.80 5.03
CA ASP A 317 4.72 0.06 3.90
C ASP A 317 5.44 -0.38 2.62
N SER A 318 6.76 -0.62 2.70
CA SER A 318 7.57 -1.02 1.55
C SER A 318 7.17 -2.38 0.95
N TYR A 319 6.54 -3.29 1.70
CA TYR A 319 5.92 -4.47 1.11
C TYR A 319 4.74 -4.06 0.22
N MET A 320 3.82 -3.24 0.73
CA MET A 320 2.65 -2.77 -0.04
C MET A 320 3.10 -2.01 -1.30
N GLU A 321 4.05 -1.10 -1.16
CA GLU A 321 4.68 -0.35 -2.25
C GLU A 321 5.31 -1.29 -3.29
N SER A 322 6.02 -2.34 -2.86
CA SER A 322 6.65 -3.30 -3.77
C SER A 322 5.67 -3.96 -4.73
N LEU A 323 4.40 -4.16 -4.32
CA LEU A 323 3.36 -4.72 -5.19
C LEU A 323 3.05 -3.77 -6.35
N GLY A 324 2.87 -2.48 -6.06
CA GLY A 324 2.65 -1.45 -7.09
C GLY A 324 3.88 -1.20 -7.96
N LEU A 325 5.08 -1.22 -7.37
CA LEU A 325 6.35 -1.10 -8.10
C LEU A 325 6.58 -2.27 -9.06
N ILE A 326 6.24 -3.50 -8.66
CA ILE A 326 6.37 -4.70 -9.50
C ILE A 326 5.38 -4.69 -10.67
N ILE A 327 4.14 -4.23 -10.46
CA ILE A 327 3.15 -4.06 -11.55
C ILE A 327 3.58 -2.94 -12.53
N HIS A 328 4.32 -1.93 -12.04
CA HIS A 328 4.91 -0.87 -12.86
C HIS A 328 6.35 -1.17 -13.34
N ASP A 329 6.78 -2.43 -13.29
CA ASP A 329 8.09 -2.95 -13.71
C ASP A 329 9.32 -2.29 -13.05
N LYS A 330 9.14 -1.50 -11.99
CA LYS A 330 10.21 -0.88 -11.18
C LYS A 330 10.82 -1.88 -10.19
N VAL A 331 11.02 -3.13 -10.62
CA VAL A 331 11.45 -4.28 -9.81
C VAL A 331 12.77 -4.03 -9.08
N ALA A 332 13.66 -3.20 -9.64
CA ALA A 332 14.92 -2.81 -9.01
C ALA A 332 14.73 -2.10 -7.65
N LEU A 333 13.71 -1.24 -7.51
CA LEU A 333 13.40 -0.57 -6.24
C LEU A 333 12.93 -1.59 -5.18
N ALA A 334 12.09 -2.54 -5.57
CA ALA A 334 11.66 -3.62 -4.68
C ALA A 334 12.84 -4.54 -4.27
N LYS A 335 13.75 -4.87 -5.21
CA LYS A 335 15.00 -5.63 -4.94
C LYS A 335 15.90 -4.90 -3.92
N ASN A 336 16.01 -3.58 -4.02
CA ASN A 336 16.77 -2.76 -3.08
C ASN A 336 16.13 -2.70 -1.69
N MET A 337 14.80 -2.55 -1.59
CA MET A 337 14.11 -2.54 -0.28
C MET A 337 14.27 -3.88 0.45
N VAL A 338 14.17 -5.02 -0.25
CA VAL A 338 14.50 -6.34 0.32
C VAL A 338 15.96 -6.40 0.81
N LYS A 339 16.92 -5.85 0.04
CA LYS A 339 18.32 -5.77 0.48
C LYS A 339 18.49 -4.91 1.74
N HIS A 340 17.84 -3.75 1.83
CA HIS A 340 17.87 -2.91 3.03
C HIS A 340 17.30 -3.63 4.26
N PHE A 341 16.25 -4.43 4.11
CA PHE A 341 15.74 -5.29 5.20
C PHE A 341 16.70 -6.41 5.58
N CYS A 342 17.39 -7.03 4.61
CA CYS A 342 18.48 -7.96 4.89
C CYS A 342 19.61 -7.31 5.70
N PHE A 343 20.00 -6.06 5.37
CA PHE A 343 20.96 -5.27 6.13
C PHE A 343 20.45 -4.97 7.55
N CYS A 344 19.19 -4.53 7.70
CA CYS A 344 18.60 -4.27 9.02
C CYS A 344 18.58 -5.52 9.91
N ILE A 345 18.20 -6.69 9.39
CA ILE A 345 18.23 -7.94 10.15
C ILE A 345 19.68 -8.41 10.41
N ARG A 346 20.61 -8.17 9.49
CA ARG A 346 22.03 -8.47 9.68
C ARG A 346 22.64 -7.66 10.82
N HIS A 347 22.39 -6.34 10.86
CA HIS A 347 23.10 -5.39 11.72
C HIS A 347 22.31 -4.86 12.93
N TYR A 348 20.98 -4.75 12.83
CA TYR A 348 20.06 -4.27 13.90
C TYR A 348 19.16 -5.41 14.44
N GLY A 349 19.31 -6.62 13.91
CA GLY A 349 18.66 -7.86 14.38
C GLY A 349 17.21 -8.06 13.95
N LYS A 350 16.58 -7.06 13.32
CA LYS A 350 15.17 -7.02 12.92
C LYS A 350 14.96 -6.02 11.76
N ILE A 351 13.87 -6.14 11.01
CA ILE A 351 13.31 -5.00 10.27
C ILE A 351 12.87 -3.95 11.29
N LEU A 352 13.31 -2.71 11.11
CA LEU A 352 12.92 -1.60 12.00
C LEU A 352 11.56 -1.03 11.58
N ASN A 353 10.85 -0.40 12.51
CA ASN A 353 9.66 0.39 12.18
C ASN A 353 10.02 1.50 11.16
N ALA A 354 11.10 2.26 11.41
CA ALA A 354 11.84 2.99 10.39
C ALA A 354 13.33 3.13 10.73
N ASN A 355 14.20 3.57 9.81
CA ASN A 355 15.67 3.61 10.02
C ASN A 355 16.18 4.83 10.82
N ARG A 356 15.63 5.10 12.02
CA ARG A 356 16.14 6.08 13.00
C ARG A 356 16.50 5.41 14.33
N THR A 357 17.41 6.00 15.10
CA THR A 357 17.91 5.46 16.39
C THR A 357 16.80 5.06 17.36
N TYR A 358 15.79 5.90 17.56
CA TYR A 358 14.67 5.65 18.47
C TYR A 358 13.73 4.50 18.03
N TYR A 359 13.91 3.92 16.84
CA TYR A 359 13.23 2.70 16.40
C TYR A 359 14.02 1.41 16.66
N LEU A 360 15.27 1.46 17.16
CA LEU A 360 16.15 0.28 17.25
C LEU A 360 15.56 -0.92 18.04
N CYS A 361 14.69 -0.67 19.01
CA CYS A 361 14.02 -1.72 19.80
C CYS A 361 12.67 -2.20 19.21
N ARG A 362 12.13 -1.51 18.19
CA ARG A 362 10.76 -1.65 17.66
C ARG A 362 10.73 -2.04 16.18
N THR A 363 9.93 -3.05 15.84
CA THR A 363 9.74 -3.55 14.47
C THR A 363 8.36 -3.14 13.90
N GLN A 364 7.90 -3.83 12.86
CA GLN A 364 6.59 -3.66 12.20
C GLN A 364 6.11 -5.04 11.69
N PRO A 365 4.86 -5.17 11.18
CA PRO A 365 4.35 -6.45 10.68
C PRO A 365 5.26 -7.11 9.63
N PRO A 366 5.66 -8.39 9.80
CA PRO A 366 6.73 -8.99 9.00
C PRO A 366 6.23 -9.55 7.65
N PHE A 367 6.81 -9.07 6.54
CA PHE A 367 6.42 -9.45 5.16
C PHE A 367 7.59 -9.89 4.26
N LEU A 368 8.81 -10.06 4.80
CA LEU A 368 10.04 -10.21 3.99
C LEU A 368 10.02 -11.41 3.03
N THR A 369 9.41 -12.54 3.43
CA THR A 369 9.41 -13.76 2.60
C THR A 369 8.55 -13.60 1.33
N ASP A 370 7.33 -13.08 1.45
CA ASP A 370 6.45 -12.83 0.31
C ASP A 370 7.01 -11.70 -0.59
N MET A 371 7.60 -10.67 0.02
CA MET A 371 8.30 -9.59 -0.69
C MET A 371 9.48 -10.13 -1.52
N ALA A 372 10.33 -10.98 -0.93
CA ALA A 372 11.47 -11.58 -1.59
C ALA A 372 11.04 -12.54 -2.71
N LEU A 373 10.01 -13.36 -2.50
CA LEU A 373 9.44 -14.26 -3.52
C LEU A 373 8.90 -13.49 -4.73
N ARG A 374 8.16 -12.38 -4.51
CA ARG A 374 7.61 -11.55 -5.59
C ARG A 374 8.67 -10.79 -6.39
N VAL A 375 9.75 -10.35 -5.74
CA VAL A 375 10.91 -9.84 -6.48
C VAL A 375 11.58 -10.97 -7.25
N TYR A 376 11.85 -12.10 -6.58
CA TYR A 376 12.56 -13.24 -7.15
C TYR A 376 11.89 -13.79 -8.40
N SER A 377 10.56 -13.96 -8.42
CA SER A 377 9.84 -14.45 -9.61
C SER A 377 10.04 -13.56 -10.85
N ARG A 378 10.15 -12.24 -10.67
CA ARG A 378 10.46 -11.29 -11.75
C ARG A 378 11.94 -11.26 -12.14
N ILE A 379 12.86 -11.61 -11.24
CA ILE A 379 14.32 -11.59 -11.50
C ILE A 379 14.96 -12.97 -11.70
N LYS A 380 14.23 -14.09 -11.69
CA LYS A 380 14.79 -15.47 -11.69
C LYS A 380 15.77 -15.77 -12.84
N HIS A 381 15.72 -15.01 -13.93
CA HIS A 381 16.66 -15.05 -15.05
C HIS A 381 18.04 -14.39 -14.78
N GLN A 382 18.19 -13.63 -13.70
CA GLN A 382 19.43 -12.92 -13.34
C GLN A 382 20.39 -13.85 -12.59
N PRO A 383 21.72 -13.77 -12.83
CA PRO A 383 22.68 -14.68 -12.21
C PRO A 383 22.79 -14.53 -10.68
N ASP A 384 22.43 -13.36 -10.13
CA ASP A 384 22.42 -13.12 -8.68
C ASP A 384 21.09 -13.49 -8.00
N ALA A 385 20.05 -13.87 -8.74
CA ALA A 385 18.69 -14.04 -8.21
C ALA A 385 18.59 -15.11 -7.11
N LYS A 386 19.25 -16.26 -7.29
CA LYS A 386 19.27 -17.34 -6.27
C LYS A 386 20.03 -16.92 -5.02
N GLU A 387 21.08 -16.09 -5.14
CA GLU A 387 21.82 -15.55 -3.99
C GLU A 387 21.04 -14.45 -3.26
N PHE A 388 20.30 -13.60 -3.99
CA PHE A 388 19.35 -12.64 -3.44
C PHE A 388 18.28 -13.35 -2.61
N LEU A 389 17.62 -14.39 -3.16
CA LEU A 389 16.61 -15.16 -2.43
C LEU A 389 17.22 -15.88 -1.22
N ARG A 390 18.43 -16.46 -1.36
CA ARG A 390 19.15 -17.11 -0.24
C ARG A 390 19.38 -16.13 0.90
N THR A 391 19.84 -14.92 0.59
CA THR A 391 20.11 -13.86 1.57
C THR A 391 18.83 -13.40 2.27
N ALA A 392 17.76 -13.17 1.53
CA ALA A 392 16.46 -12.79 2.10
C ALA A 392 15.85 -13.90 2.98
N THR A 393 15.99 -15.16 2.58
CA THR A 393 15.52 -16.32 3.36
C THR A 393 16.31 -16.46 4.65
N LEU A 394 17.64 -16.35 4.60
CA LEU A 394 18.50 -16.36 5.79
C LEU A 394 18.24 -15.19 6.74
N ALA A 395 17.91 -14.01 6.21
CA ALA A 395 17.46 -12.88 7.00
C ALA A 395 16.10 -13.18 7.67
N ALA A 396 15.10 -13.65 6.93
CA ALA A 396 13.79 -14.02 7.47
C ALA A 396 13.89 -15.10 8.57
N ILE A 397 14.76 -16.10 8.40
CA ILE A 397 15.05 -17.14 9.41
C ILE A 397 15.66 -16.52 10.68
N LYS A 398 16.64 -15.62 10.54
CA LYS A 398 17.28 -14.92 11.68
C LYS A 398 16.27 -14.06 12.44
N GLU A 399 15.43 -13.32 11.74
CA GLU A 399 14.38 -12.48 12.32
C GLU A 399 13.30 -13.33 13.02
N TYR A 400 12.78 -14.35 12.34
CA TYR A 400 11.77 -15.26 12.90
C TYR A 400 12.22 -15.83 14.25
N TYR A 401 13.46 -16.32 14.37
CA TYR A 401 13.95 -16.87 15.63
C TYR A 401 14.38 -15.83 16.66
N ASN A 402 15.07 -14.75 16.28
CA ASN A 402 15.61 -13.77 17.24
C ASN A 402 14.59 -12.71 17.70
N VAL A 403 13.49 -12.51 16.95
CA VAL A 403 12.51 -11.42 17.20
C VAL A 403 11.14 -11.99 17.56
N TRP A 404 10.58 -12.85 16.70
CA TRP A 404 9.17 -13.25 16.77
C TRP A 404 8.93 -14.52 17.60
N MET A 405 9.85 -15.48 17.54
CA MET A 405 9.87 -16.72 18.33
C MET A 405 10.87 -16.63 19.51
N SER A 406 11.11 -15.42 20.00
CA SER A 406 11.88 -15.13 21.21
C SER A 406 11.05 -14.30 22.19
N ALA A 407 11.34 -14.43 23.48
CA ALA A 407 10.81 -13.54 24.50
C ALA A 407 11.31 -12.09 24.25
N PRO A 408 10.49 -11.06 24.54
CA PRO A 408 9.19 -11.10 25.21
C PRO A 408 7.99 -11.32 24.26
N ARG A 409 8.20 -11.30 22.94
CA ARG A 409 7.13 -11.37 21.91
C ARG A 409 6.46 -12.74 21.86
N TYR A 410 7.25 -13.81 21.85
CA TYR A 410 6.74 -15.17 21.93
C TYR A 410 6.15 -15.45 23.31
N ASP A 411 4.92 -15.95 23.34
CA ASP A 411 4.30 -16.53 24.53
C ASP A 411 4.42 -18.06 24.50
N ALA A 412 5.05 -18.62 25.52
CA ALA A 412 5.31 -20.04 25.64
C ALA A 412 4.08 -20.86 26.07
N GLU A 413 3.02 -20.23 26.62
CA GLU A 413 1.81 -20.98 27.01
C GLU A 413 0.82 -21.14 25.85
N SER A 414 0.52 -20.07 25.10
CA SER A 414 -0.31 -20.17 23.89
C SER A 414 0.46 -20.77 22.70
N GLY A 415 1.79 -20.64 22.67
CA GLY A 415 2.60 -21.01 21.51
C GLY A 415 2.54 -20.01 20.35
N LEU A 416 1.94 -18.83 20.57
CA LEU A 416 1.79 -17.75 19.59
C LEU A 416 2.70 -16.56 19.90
N SER A 417 2.79 -15.63 18.96
CA SER A 417 3.58 -14.40 19.11
C SER A 417 2.68 -13.17 19.24
N ARG A 418 3.21 -12.15 19.92
CA ARG A 418 2.55 -10.88 20.24
C ARG A 418 3.43 -9.72 19.78
N TYR A 419 2.84 -8.58 19.46
CA TYR A 419 3.59 -7.32 19.41
C TYR A 419 3.96 -6.93 20.84
N ARG A 420 5.25 -6.87 21.16
CA ARG A 420 5.73 -6.60 22.53
C ARG A 420 7.11 -5.96 22.44
N ALA A 421 7.11 -4.75 21.91
CA ALA A 421 8.31 -3.96 21.65
C ALA A 421 9.11 -3.69 22.94
N GLN A 422 10.42 -3.91 22.83
CA GLN A 422 11.39 -3.49 23.82
C GLN A 422 11.56 -1.96 23.80
N GLY A 423 12.19 -1.39 24.83
CA GLY A 423 12.49 0.03 24.97
C GLY A 423 12.06 0.58 26.32
N LEU A 424 12.79 1.59 26.83
CA LEU A 424 12.55 2.22 28.13
C LEU A 424 12.01 3.65 27.98
N GLY A 425 11.22 4.08 28.96
CA GLY A 425 10.73 5.46 29.08
C GLY A 425 9.63 5.85 28.08
N VAL A 426 9.47 7.17 27.92
CA VAL A 426 8.52 7.83 27.00
C VAL A 426 9.06 7.82 25.56
N PRO A 427 8.28 7.42 24.53
CA PRO A 427 8.68 7.48 23.13
C PRO A 427 9.01 8.91 22.63
N PRO A 428 10.26 9.21 22.22
CA PRO A 428 10.73 10.56 21.89
C PRO A 428 10.24 11.09 20.54
N GLU A 429 9.74 10.21 19.65
CA GLU A 429 9.32 10.55 18.29
C GLU A 429 7.97 11.26 18.22
N THR A 430 7.23 11.27 19.32
CA THR A 430 5.88 11.83 19.45
C THR A 430 5.89 13.35 19.58
N GLU A 431 4.75 13.99 19.31
CA GLU A 431 4.60 15.43 19.54
C GLU A 431 4.75 15.75 21.04
N ALA A 432 5.41 16.86 21.38
CA ALA A 432 5.85 17.13 22.77
C ALA A 432 4.71 17.17 23.81
N SER A 433 3.48 17.47 23.39
CA SER A 433 2.26 17.48 24.20
C SER A 433 1.45 16.16 24.15
N HIS A 434 1.81 15.20 23.29
CA HIS A 434 1.03 13.98 23.00
C HIS A 434 0.70 13.20 24.29
N PHE A 435 1.70 12.95 25.13
CA PHE A 435 1.54 12.27 26.42
C PHE A 435 1.33 13.23 27.61
N GLU A 436 1.19 14.54 27.39
CA GLU A 436 1.16 15.54 28.48
C GLU A 436 -0.01 15.32 29.44
N HIS A 437 -1.17 14.95 28.89
CA HIS A 437 -2.38 14.63 29.65
C HIS A 437 -2.24 13.36 30.52
N ILE A 438 -1.39 12.41 30.12
CA ILE A 438 -1.12 11.15 30.84
C ILE A 438 -0.03 11.34 31.91
N LEU A 439 1.03 12.09 31.57
CA LEU A 439 2.21 12.27 32.41
C LEU A 439 2.03 13.36 33.48
N SER A 440 1.24 14.40 33.22
CA SER A 440 1.04 15.52 34.16
C SER A 440 0.45 15.14 35.53
N PRO A 441 -0.50 14.18 35.64
CA PRO A 441 -0.93 13.64 36.94
C PRO A 441 0.22 13.04 37.76
N TYR A 442 1.11 12.27 37.13
CA TYR A 442 2.26 11.66 37.81
C TYR A 442 3.33 12.70 38.18
N ALA A 443 3.62 13.67 37.30
CA ALA A 443 4.51 14.79 37.64
C ALA A 443 4.05 15.53 38.91
N LYS A 444 2.73 15.77 39.04
CA LYS A 444 2.11 16.35 40.24
C LYS A 444 2.19 15.41 41.46
N LYS A 445 1.93 14.10 41.29
CA LYS A 445 2.08 13.06 42.34
C LYS A 445 3.48 13.06 42.97
N HIS A 446 4.53 13.31 42.17
CA HIS A 446 5.92 13.35 42.60
C HIS A 446 6.45 14.75 42.97
N ASN A 447 5.62 15.80 42.89
CA ASN A 447 6.02 17.21 43.09
C ASN A 447 7.18 17.67 42.19
N MET A 448 7.24 17.18 40.95
CA MET A 448 8.25 17.55 39.95
C MET A 448 7.64 18.40 38.83
N SER A 449 8.44 19.22 38.14
CA SER A 449 7.99 19.78 36.85
C SER A 449 7.89 18.67 35.78
N TYR A 450 7.12 18.93 34.72
CA TYR A 450 6.90 17.98 33.63
C TYR A 450 8.19 17.42 33.01
N LYS A 451 9.18 18.29 32.75
CA LYS A 451 10.48 17.89 32.18
C LYS A 451 11.34 17.10 33.17
N GLU A 452 11.32 17.46 34.45
CA GLU A 452 12.03 16.73 35.51
C GLU A 452 11.43 15.35 35.72
N PHE A 453 10.10 15.23 35.73
CA PHE A 453 9.40 13.95 35.85
C PHE A 453 9.74 13.00 34.70
N ILE A 454 9.67 13.46 33.45
CA ILE A 454 10.04 12.65 32.27
C ILE A 454 11.49 12.17 32.38
N ARG A 455 12.42 13.05 32.79
CA ARG A 455 13.83 12.66 32.97
C ARG A 455 14.02 11.69 34.14
N ALA A 456 13.29 11.86 35.24
CA ALA A 456 13.34 10.94 36.37
C ALA A 456 12.77 9.56 36.02
N TYR A 457 11.66 9.51 35.29
CA TYR A 457 11.02 8.28 34.81
C TYR A 457 11.89 7.53 33.78
N ASN A 458 12.33 8.21 32.71
CA ASN A 458 13.14 7.58 31.66
C ASN A 458 14.44 6.95 32.22
N PHE A 459 15.10 7.62 33.17
CA PHE A 459 16.33 7.14 33.81
C PHE A 459 16.09 6.31 35.09
N GLY A 460 14.88 5.77 35.30
CA GLY A 460 14.61 4.81 36.38
C GLY A 460 14.78 5.36 37.81
N LYS A 461 14.65 6.67 38.00
CA LYS A 461 14.65 7.32 39.33
C LYS A 461 13.25 7.41 39.94
N VAL A 462 12.22 7.26 39.11
CA VAL A 462 10.81 7.14 39.49
C VAL A 462 10.25 5.89 38.82
N HIS A 463 9.61 5.04 39.60
CA HIS A 463 8.93 3.83 39.14
C HIS A 463 7.42 4.00 39.28
N GLU A 464 6.68 3.67 38.24
CA GLU A 464 5.23 3.78 38.16
C GLU A 464 4.69 2.63 37.30
N PRO A 465 4.39 1.46 37.89
CA PRO A 465 4.05 0.25 37.12
C PRO A 465 2.86 0.41 36.17
N GLU A 466 1.89 1.28 36.50
CA GLU A 466 0.76 1.63 35.62
C GLU A 466 1.24 2.36 34.35
N LEU A 467 2.23 3.25 34.48
CA LEU A 467 2.82 4.03 33.40
C LEU A 467 3.82 3.19 32.57
N GLU A 468 4.58 2.32 33.23
CA GLU A 468 5.46 1.32 32.61
C GLU A 468 4.65 0.36 31.74
N ASN A 469 3.49 -0.11 32.25
CA ASN A 469 2.55 -0.93 31.50
C ASN A 469 1.90 -0.15 30.35
N PHE A 470 1.45 1.09 30.58
CA PHE A 470 0.91 1.96 29.52
C PHE A 470 1.87 2.08 28.33
N PHE A 471 3.14 2.44 28.57
CA PHE A 471 4.11 2.59 27.49
C PHE A 471 4.55 1.27 26.86
N LEU A 472 4.47 0.14 27.58
CA LEU A 472 4.62 -1.18 26.98
C LEU A 472 3.51 -1.47 25.96
N HIS A 473 2.25 -1.12 26.27
CA HIS A 473 1.17 -1.24 25.30
C HIS A 473 1.32 -0.24 24.14
N ASP A 474 1.60 1.05 24.38
CA ASP A 474 1.83 2.06 23.32
C ASP A 474 2.89 1.59 22.30
N ARG A 475 4.06 1.17 22.77
CA ARG A 475 5.12 0.67 21.87
C ARG A 475 4.70 -0.59 21.12
N ALA A 476 3.85 -1.44 21.70
CA ALA A 476 3.26 -2.60 21.02
C ALA A 476 2.20 -2.21 19.99
N VAL A 477 1.38 -1.17 20.22
CA VAL A 477 0.47 -0.63 19.19
C VAL A 477 1.29 -0.13 17.99
N ARG A 478 2.35 0.66 18.23
CA ARG A 478 3.26 1.17 17.17
C ARG A 478 4.04 0.06 16.45
N GLU A 479 4.27 -1.08 17.10
CA GLU A 479 4.88 -2.26 16.48
C GLU A 479 3.90 -3.06 15.61
N SER A 480 2.58 -2.92 15.85
CA SER A 480 1.54 -3.52 15.03
C SER A 480 1.22 -2.76 13.73
N GLY A 481 1.73 -1.53 13.61
CA GLY A 481 1.37 -0.58 12.54
C GLY A 481 -0.05 0.00 12.63
N HIS A 482 -0.85 -0.41 13.62
CA HIS A 482 -2.22 0.05 13.84
C HIS A 482 -2.33 1.11 14.95
N ASP A 483 -1.35 2.02 15.06
CA ASP A 483 -1.35 3.15 16.01
C ASP A 483 -2.26 4.30 15.53
N THR A 484 -3.44 4.55 16.13
CA THR A 484 -4.13 3.79 17.19
C THR A 484 -5.46 3.18 16.75
N SER A 485 -5.92 2.15 17.50
CA SER A 485 -7.22 1.48 17.38
C SER A 485 -7.63 0.93 18.76
N TYR A 486 -8.92 1.03 19.09
CA TYR A 486 -9.51 0.47 20.31
C TYR A 486 -9.44 -1.08 20.41
N ARG A 487 -9.00 -1.77 19.35
CA ARG A 487 -8.59 -3.18 19.40
C ARG A 487 -7.36 -3.41 20.27
N LEU A 488 -6.47 -2.42 20.35
CA LEU A 488 -5.09 -2.57 20.84
C LEU A 488 -4.74 -1.64 22.02
N GLU A 489 -5.43 -0.50 22.15
CA GLU A 489 -5.28 0.47 23.24
C GLU A 489 -5.25 -0.20 24.64
N ASN A 490 -4.15 -0.03 25.39
CA ASN A 490 -3.92 -0.62 26.71
C ASN A 490 -3.97 -2.16 26.81
N VAL A 491 -3.99 -2.89 25.70
CA VAL A 491 -4.02 -4.38 25.68
C VAL A 491 -2.97 -5.02 24.76
N ALA A 492 -2.46 -4.31 23.74
CA ALA A 492 -1.63 -4.85 22.64
C ALA A 492 -0.53 -5.83 23.06
N ALA A 493 0.29 -5.47 24.06
CA ALA A 493 1.40 -6.27 24.55
C ALA A 493 1.04 -7.70 25.01
N ASP A 494 -0.20 -7.95 25.43
CA ASP A 494 -0.70 -9.25 25.90
C ASP A 494 -1.57 -9.97 24.86
N LEU A 495 -1.88 -9.34 23.73
CA LEU A 495 -2.66 -9.96 22.66
C LEU A 495 -1.77 -10.75 21.69
N ALA A 496 -2.03 -12.06 21.58
CA ALA A 496 -1.67 -12.83 20.40
C ALA A 496 -2.67 -12.47 19.30
N VAL A 497 -2.22 -11.65 18.36
CA VAL A 497 -3.07 -11.04 17.33
C VAL A 497 -3.08 -11.83 16.01
N VAL A 498 -4.21 -11.79 15.29
CA VAL A 498 -4.46 -12.62 14.09
C VAL A 498 -3.56 -12.22 12.92
N ASP A 499 -3.30 -10.93 12.77
CA ASP A 499 -2.40 -10.35 11.77
C ASP A 499 -0.97 -10.90 11.89
N LEU A 500 -0.30 -10.70 13.02
CA LEU A 500 1.06 -11.19 13.26
C LEU A 500 1.17 -12.70 13.07
N ASN A 501 0.24 -13.48 13.63
CA ASN A 501 0.32 -14.94 13.56
C ASN A 501 0.01 -15.46 12.15
N SER A 502 -0.76 -14.72 11.35
CA SER A 502 -0.89 -14.97 9.91
C SER A 502 0.41 -14.66 9.14
N CYS A 503 1.09 -13.55 9.45
CA CYS A 503 2.42 -13.24 8.88
C CYS A 503 3.48 -14.30 9.25
N LEU A 504 3.46 -14.81 10.49
CA LEU A 504 4.40 -15.86 10.91
C LEU A 504 4.08 -17.23 10.28
N TYR A 505 2.81 -17.58 10.09
CA TYR A 505 2.43 -18.74 9.27
C TYR A 505 2.96 -18.60 7.83
N LYS A 506 2.84 -17.40 7.25
CA LYS A 506 3.34 -17.14 5.90
C LYS A 506 4.86 -17.28 5.81
N TYR A 507 5.62 -16.74 6.78
CA TYR A 507 7.07 -16.98 6.90
C TYR A 507 7.37 -18.49 6.97
N GLU A 508 6.65 -19.25 7.80
CA GLU A 508 6.85 -20.70 7.96
C GLU A 508 6.59 -21.46 6.65
N THR A 509 5.52 -21.16 5.93
CA THR A 509 5.22 -21.80 4.64
C THR A 509 6.17 -21.40 3.53
N ASP A 510 6.59 -20.12 3.50
CA ASP A 510 7.49 -19.61 2.45
C ASP A 510 8.90 -20.15 2.62
N ILE A 511 9.44 -20.16 3.85
CA ILE A 511 10.77 -20.71 4.14
C ILE A 511 10.80 -22.21 3.81
N ALA A 512 9.75 -22.96 4.16
CA ALA A 512 9.63 -24.37 3.76
C ALA A 512 9.68 -24.54 2.23
N HIS A 513 8.88 -23.76 1.49
CA HIS A 513 8.82 -23.81 0.04
C HIS A 513 10.15 -23.45 -0.62
N ILE A 514 10.74 -22.32 -0.24
CA ILE A 514 12.00 -21.83 -0.81
C ILE A 514 13.13 -22.85 -0.64
N ILE A 515 13.24 -23.46 0.55
CA ILE A 515 14.29 -24.45 0.80
C ILE A 515 14.06 -25.73 -0.04
N GLU A 516 12.81 -26.18 -0.18
CA GLU A 516 12.45 -27.33 -1.01
C GLU A 516 12.72 -27.08 -2.50
N THR A 517 12.19 -25.99 -3.08
CA THR A 517 12.15 -25.78 -4.54
C THR A 517 13.35 -25.06 -5.11
N GLU A 518 14.05 -24.23 -4.33
CA GLU A 518 15.19 -23.44 -4.81
C GLU A 518 16.53 -23.83 -4.16
N PHE A 519 16.54 -24.61 -3.06
CA PHE A 519 17.77 -25.02 -2.36
C PHE A 519 17.85 -26.52 -2.08
N ASP A 520 17.24 -27.34 -2.93
CA ASP A 520 17.46 -28.80 -2.96
C ASP A 520 17.19 -29.49 -1.59
N GLY A 521 16.23 -28.94 -0.82
CA GLY A 521 15.84 -29.38 0.52
C GLY A 521 16.79 -28.98 1.66
N HIS A 522 17.87 -28.23 1.41
CA HIS A 522 18.94 -28.00 2.38
C HIS A 522 19.54 -26.58 2.32
N LEU A 523 19.29 -25.75 3.35
CA LEU A 523 19.84 -24.39 3.44
C LEU A 523 20.82 -24.25 4.61
N THR A 524 22.12 -24.24 4.31
CA THR A 524 23.19 -24.01 5.30
C THR A 524 23.24 -22.55 5.76
N VAL A 525 23.17 -22.33 7.07
CA VAL A 525 23.17 -21.02 7.72
C VAL A 525 24.62 -20.55 8.01
N PRO A 526 25.10 -19.45 7.39
CA PRO A 526 26.42 -18.88 7.67
C PRO A 526 26.40 -18.03 8.95
N SER A 527 27.59 -17.79 9.53
CA SER A 527 27.76 -17.11 10.83
C SER A 527 27.02 -15.76 10.96
N GLY A 528 27.09 -14.88 9.95
CA GLY A 528 26.42 -13.57 9.97
C GLY A 528 24.87 -13.62 10.02
N PHE A 529 24.29 -14.76 9.66
CA PHE A 529 22.84 -15.01 9.68
C PHE A 529 22.40 -16.03 10.75
N CYS A 530 23.31 -16.50 11.61
CA CYS A 530 22.94 -17.39 12.70
C CYS A 530 21.96 -16.72 13.68
N ALA A 531 20.86 -17.42 13.99
CA ALA A 531 20.03 -17.11 15.16
C ALA A 531 20.80 -17.43 16.45
N LYS A 532 20.47 -16.76 17.57
CA LYS A 532 21.17 -16.91 18.87
C LYS A 532 21.19 -18.35 19.43
N ARG A 533 20.40 -19.27 18.84
CA ARG A 533 20.28 -20.69 19.23
C ARG A 533 21.12 -21.67 18.41
N TYR A 534 21.83 -21.22 17.36
CA TYR A 534 22.51 -22.09 16.40
C TYR A 534 23.98 -21.74 16.20
N ALA A 535 24.80 -22.78 16.02
CA ALA A 535 26.18 -22.64 15.56
C ALA A 535 26.24 -22.41 14.03
N PRO A 536 27.29 -21.74 13.51
CA PRO A 536 27.54 -21.64 12.07
C PRO A 536 27.62 -23.01 11.40
N GLY A 537 27.02 -23.14 10.22
CA GLY A 537 26.95 -24.42 9.49
C GLY A 537 25.75 -25.30 9.85
N TYR A 538 24.84 -24.84 10.72
CA TYR A 538 23.52 -25.48 10.86
C TYR A 538 22.77 -25.50 9.53
N VAL A 539 22.00 -26.56 9.26
CA VAL A 539 21.23 -26.73 8.02
C VAL A 539 19.75 -26.69 8.34
N GLU A 540 19.04 -25.74 7.72
CA GLU A 540 17.58 -25.66 7.74
C GLU A 540 16.99 -26.56 6.65
N ILE A 541 15.91 -27.29 6.97
CA ILE A 541 15.24 -28.26 6.10
C ILE A 541 13.72 -28.05 6.09
N PRO A 542 13.01 -28.28 4.97
CA PRO A 542 11.59 -27.91 4.82
C PRO A 542 10.66 -28.53 5.85
N SER A 543 10.89 -29.79 6.24
CA SER A 543 10.06 -30.53 7.21
C SER A 543 9.98 -29.87 8.59
N THR A 544 11.05 -29.21 9.04
CA THR A 544 11.06 -28.41 10.27
C THR A 544 10.09 -27.23 10.20
N TRP A 545 9.92 -26.64 9.01
CA TRP A 545 9.11 -25.45 8.80
C TRP A 545 7.65 -25.78 8.47
N THR A 546 7.38 -26.86 7.71
CA THR A 546 6.01 -27.36 7.53
C THR A 546 5.39 -27.84 8.85
N GLN A 547 6.17 -28.46 9.75
CA GLN A 547 5.70 -28.82 11.08
C GLN A 547 5.34 -27.57 11.93
N ARG A 548 6.11 -26.48 11.81
CA ARG A 548 5.80 -25.20 12.49
C ARG A 548 4.50 -24.58 11.96
N ALA A 549 4.36 -24.49 10.64
CA ALA A 549 3.15 -23.98 10.00
C ALA A 549 1.91 -24.79 10.41
N ALA A 550 2.00 -26.13 10.42
CA ALA A 550 0.92 -27.01 10.88
C ALA A 550 0.55 -26.74 12.34
N GLN A 551 1.53 -26.66 13.25
CA GLN A 551 1.27 -26.38 14.66
C GLN A 551 0.65 -25.00 14.87
N ARG A 552 1.10 -23.97 14.14
CA ARG A 552 0.52 -22.62 14.21
C ARG A 552 -0.91 -22.60 13.70
N LYS A 553 -1.20 -23.30 12.59
CA LYS A 553 -2.56 -23.44 12.03
C LYS A 553 -3.53 -24.08 13.01
N GLU A 554 -3.12 -25.17 13.68
CA GLU A 554 -3.90 -25.80 14.75
C GLU A 554 -4.14 -24.82 15.90
N THR A 555 -3.08 -24.16 16.37
CA THR A 555 -3.12 -23.23 17.51
C THR A 555 -4.02 -22.02 17.24
N MET A 556 -3.91 -21.40 16.06
CA MET A 556 -4.80 -20.30 15.64
C MET A 556 -6.25 -20.79 15.51
N THR A 557 -6.48 -21.98 14.95
CA THR A 557 -7.83 -22.57 14.87
C THR A 557 -8.41 -22.86 16.25
N LYS A 558 -7.58 -23.25 17.23
CA LYS A 558 -8.00 -23.55 18.60
C LYS A 558 -8.25 -22.30 19.45
N LEU A 559 -7.45 -21.24 19.29
CA LEU A 559 -7.47 -20.07 20.18
C LEU A 559 -8.16 -18.84 19.57
N MET A 560 -8.14 -18.67 18.25
CA MET A 560 -8.60 -17.45 17.58
C MET A 560 -9.91 -17.62 16.78
N TRP A 561 -10.20 -18.81 16.24
CA TRP A 561 -11.43 -19.04 15.46
C TRP A 561 -12.69 -19.06 16.34
N ASP A 562 -13.75 -18.39 15.89
CA ASP A 562 -15.12 -18.56 16.41
C ASP A 562 -16.01 -19.16 15.30
N GLU A 563 -16.49 -20.39 15.51
CA GLU A 563 -17.31 -21.10 14.52
C GLU A 563 -18.77 -20.60 14.44
N LYS A 564 -19.25 -19.81 15.40
CA LYS A 564 -20.60 -19.23 15.36
C LYS A 564 -20.61 -17.94 14.54
N LEU A 565 -19.64 -17.06 14.79
CA LEU A 565 -19.47 -15.77 14.12
C LEU A 565 -18.73 -15.92 12.78
N GLY A 566 -17.91 -16.95 12.61
CA GLY A 566 -17.23 -17.28 11.36
C GLY A 566 -16.05 -16.37 11.05
N MET A 567 -15.29 -15.96 12.08
CA MET A 567 -14.10 -15.13 11.94
C MET A 567 -13.02 -15.50 12.97
N PHE A 568 -11.81 -14.99 12.76
CA PHE A 568 -10.72 -15.07 13.73
C PHE A 568 -10.68 -13.79 14.59
N PHE A 569 -10.62 -13.97 15.91
CA PHE A 569 -10.42 -12.92 16.91
C PHE A 569 -9.03 -12.97 17.50
N ASP A 570 -8.52 -11.82 17.94
CA ASP A 570 -7.29 -11.76 18.72
C ASP A 570 -7.47 -12.50 20.07
N TYR A 571 -6.42 -13.17 20.54
CA TYR A 571 -6.43 -13.95 21.77
C TYR A 571 -5.58 -13.27 22.85
N ASP A 572 -6.22 -12.93 23.97
CA ASP A 572 -5.56 -12.37 25.15
C ASP A 572 -4.82 -13.48 25.90
N THR A 573 -3.48 -13.40 25.92
CA THR A 573 -2.62 -14.38 26.59
C THR A 573 -2.60 -14.23 28.11
N HIS A 574 -2.98 -13.07 28.65
CA HIS A 574 -3.05 -12.80 30.08
C HIS A 574 -4.40 -13.28 30.66
N LEU A 575 -5.51 -12.89 30.04
CA LEU A 575 -6.87 -13.29 30.43
C LEU A 575 -7.33 -14.62 29.81
N LYS A 576 -6.50 -15.23 28.95
CA LYS A 576 -6.64 -16.57 28.34
C LYS A 576 -7.98 -16.78 27.61
N LYS A 577 -8.37 -15.79 26.81
CA LYS A 577 -9.67 -15.70 26.13
C LYS A 577 -9.56 -14.93 24.80
N GLN A 578 -10.53 -15.12 23.92
CA GLN A 578 -10.71 -14.25 22.74
C GLN A 578 -11.18 -12.85 23.15
N THR A 579 -10.76 -11.82 22.43
CA THR A 579 -11.15 -10.40 22.69
C THR A 579 -12.59 -10.09 22.27
N GLY A 580 -13.07 -10.73 21.19
CA GLY A 580 -14.37 -10.43 20.58
C GLY A 580 -14.41 -9.14 19.76
N TYR A 581 -13.26 -8.50 19.49
CA TYR A 581 -13.20 -7.30 18.64
C TYR A 581 -13.23 -7.68 17.16
N GLU A 582 -14.29 -7.31 16.44
CA GLU A 582 -14.49 -7.65 15.03
C GLU A 582 -13.58 -6.77 14.16
N SER A 583 -12.44 -7.34 13.74
CA SER A 583 -11.36 -6.67 13.00
C SER A 583 -11.20 -7.22 11.58
N VAL A 584 -10.96 -6.34 10.60
CA VAL A 584 -10.71 -6.73 9.20
C VAL A 584 -9.42 -7.56 9.03
N THR A 585 -8.51 -7.50 10.02
CA THR A 585 -7.30 -8.34 10.04
C THR A 585 -7.61 -9.84 10.07
N THR A 586 -8.86 -10.25 10.36
CA THR A 586 -9.32 -11.64 10.15
C THR A 586 -9.09 -12.15 8.72
N PHE A 587 -9.06 -11.30 7.69
CA PHE A 587 -8.80 -11.73 6.30
C PHE A 587 -7.31 -11.97 6.00
N TRP A 588 -6.39 -11.58 6.89
CA TRP A 588 -4.97 -11.92 6.75
C TRP A 588 -4.75 -13.43 6.84
N SER A 589 -5.66 -14.15 7.51
CA SER A 589 -5.69 -15.62 7.51
C SER A 589 -5.85 -16.23 6.10
N LEU A 590 -6.58 -15.55 5.20
CA LEU A 590 -6.74 -15.94 3.80
C LEU A 590 -5.49 -15.59 2.99
N TRP A 591 -4.92 -14.39 3.17
CA TRP A 591 -3.67 -14.01 2.51
C TRP A 591 -2.53 -14.99 2.86
N ALA A 592 -2.36 -15.30 4.14
CA ALA A 592 -1.37 -16.26 4.64
C ALA A 592 -1.66 -17.68 4.12
N GLY A 593 -2.93 -18.08 4.03
CA GLY A 593 -3.33 -19.45 3.67
C GLY A 593 -3.46 -20.37 4.89
N VAL A 594 -3.64 -19.80 6.09
CA VAL A 594 -3.78 -20.57 7.34
C VAL A 594 -5.21 -21.10 7.51
N ALA A 595 -6.22 -20.41 6.98
CA ALA A 595 -7.61 -20.86 7.02
C ALA A 595 -7.83 -22.20 6.26
N THR A 596 -8.88 -22.96 6.61
CA THR A 596 -9.42 -24.03 5.74
C THR A 596 -10.40 -23.44 4.71
N GLN A 597 -10.87 -24.25 3.75
CA GLN A 597 -11.84 -23.78 2.75
C GLN A 597 -13.21 -23.47 3.39
N GLU A 598 -13.57 -24.20 4.45
CA GLU A 598 -14.78 -24.01 5.25
C GLU A 598 -14.70 -22.71 6.05
N GLN A 599 -13.55 -22.45 6.69
CA GLN A 599 -13.28 -21.18 7.37
C GLN A 599 -13.29 -20.01 6.38
N ALA A 600 -12.74 -20.18 5.17
CA ALA A 600 -12.80 -19.16 4.13
C ALA A 600 -14.23 -18.89 3.62
N HIS A 601 -15.04 -19.94 3.44
CA HIS A 601 -16.47 -19.79 3.12
C HIS A 601 -17.22 -19.06 4.24
N ALA A 602 -16.94 -19.40 5.50
CA ALA A 602 -17.50 -18.72 6.66
C ALA A 602 -17.10 -17.24 6.72
N LEU A 603 -15.82 -16.91 6.48
CA LEU A 603 -15.32 -15.54 6.44
C LEU A 603 -16.01 -14.69 5.36
N VAL A 604 -16.11 -15.20 4.13
CA VAL A 604 -16.76 -14.46 3.02
C VAL A 604 -18.28 -14.36 3.22
N LYS A 605 -18.93 -15.35 3.84
CA LYS A 605 -20.39 -15.39 4.01
C LYS A 605 -20.91 -14.72 5.28
N ARG A 606 -20.11 -14.68 6.37
CA ARG A 606 -20.51 -14.16 7.69
C ARG A 606 -19.73 -12.92 8.10
N ALA A 607 -18.41 -12.91 7.94
CA ALA A 607 -17.58 -11.80 8.40
C ALA A 607 -17.57 -10.62 7.41
N LEU A 608 -17.40 -10.88 6.11
CA LEU A 608 -17.31 -9.82 5.08
C LEU A 608 -18.50 -8.83 5.07
N PRO A 609 -19.77 -9.24 5.23
CA PRO A 609 -20.90 -8.32 5.32
C PRO A 609 -20.87 -7.34 6.51
N LEU A 610 -19.98 -7.55 7.49
CA LEU A 610 -19.77 -6.65 8.64
C LEU A 610 -18.74 -5.53 8.34
N PHE A 611 -17.88 -5.75 7.34
CA PHE A 611 -16.79 -4.84 6.98
C PHE A 611 -17.01 -4.14 5.63
N GLU A 612 -17.76 -4.74 4.69
CA GLU A 612 -18.00 -4.13 3.38
C GLU A 612 -18.97 -2.93 3.46
N VAL A 613 -18.46 -1.76 3.09
CA VAL A 613 -19.18 -0.49 2.98
C VAL A 613 -18.91 0.15 1.61
N GLY A 614 -19.49 1.33 1.35
CA GLY A 614 -19.51 1.97 0.02
C GLY A 614 -18.14 2.07 -0.67
N GLY A 615 -17.09 2.45 0.06
CA GLY A 615 -15.73 2.64 -0.44
C GLY A 615 -14.75 1.47 -0.20
N GLY A 616 -15.19 0.30 0.26
CA GLY A 616 -14.31 -0.85 0.54
C GLY A 616 -14.56 -1.47 1.90
N LEU A 617 -13.49 -1.87 2.60
CA LEU A 617 -13.55 -2.46 3.94
C LEU A 617 -13.18 -1.43 5.02
N VAL A 618 -14.01 -1.34 6.08
CA VAL A 618 -13.63 -0.65 7.33
C VAL A 618 -12.64 -1.49 8.15
N SER A 619 -11.75 -0.84 8.91
CA SER A 619 -10.72 -1.51 9.72
C SER A 619 -11.29 -2.39 10.85
N GLY A 620 -12.42 -1.99 11.42
CA GLY A 620 -13.18 -2.75 12.42
C GLY A 620 -14.65 -2.38 12.32
N THR A 621 -15.54 -3.16 12.96
CA THR A 621 -16.98 -2.86 12.93
C THR A 621 -17.32 -1.67 13.83
N GLU A 622 -18.40 -0.93 13.50
CA GLU A 622 -18.84 0.18 14.35
C GLU A 622 -19.20 -0.29 15.78
N LYS A 623 -19.81 -1.47 15.87
CA LYS A 623 -20.11 -2.18 17.12
C LYS A 623 -18.86 -2.38 17.98
N SER A 624 -17.75 -2.84 17.38
CA SER A 624 -16.50 -3.14 18.10
C SER A 624 -15.76 -1.86 18.50
N ARG A 625 -15.70 -0.86 17.61
CA ARG A 625 -15.25 0.51 17.96
C ARG A 625 -16.03 1.05 19.16
N GLY A 626 -17.33 0.81 19.23
CA GLY A 626 -18.22 1.29 20.29
C GLY A 626 -18.54 2.79 20.18
N SER A 627 -18.99 3.41 21.25
CA SER A 627 -19.38 4.83 21.28
C SER A 627 -18.17 5.79 21.34
N ILE A 628 -18.23 6.87 20.57
CA ILE A 628 -17.24 7.95 20.55
C ILE A 628 -17.73 9.14 21.40
N SER A 629 -16.81 9.82 22.10
CA SER A 629 -17.07 10.98 22.95
C SER A 629 -15.81 11.84 23.11
N LEU A 630 -15.90 13.00 23.77
CA LEU A 630 -14.71 13.85 24.04
C LEU A 630 -13.64 13.12 24.88
N SER A 631 -14.05 12.25 25.81
CA SER A 631 -13.15 11.42 26.63
C SER A 631 -12.79 10.06 25.97
N ARG A 632 -13.32 9.79 24.78
CA ARG A 632 -13.05 8.59 23.98
C ARG A 632 -13.17 8.94 22.49
N PRO A 633 -12.25 9.75 21.93
CA PRO A 633 -12.30 10.25 20.56
C PRO A 633 -12.18 9.11 19.54
N ASN A 634 -12.48 9.35 18.26
CA ASN A 634 -12.29 8.29 17.27
C ASN A 634 -10.80 8.05 16.99
N ARG A 635 -10.40 6.78 16.86
CA ARG A 635 -9.03 6.40 16.51
C ARG A 635 -8.90 6.15 15.02
N GLN A 636 -7.69 6.29 14.48
CA GLN A 636 -7.51 6.29 13.02
C GLN A 636 -7.60 4.90 12.36
N TRP A 637 -7.28 3.81 13.08
CA TRP A 637 -7.39 2.43 12.59
C TRP A 637 -8.71 1.73 12.98
N ASP A 638 -9.78 2.51 13.21
CA ASP A 638 -11.14 2.01 13.52
C ASP A 638 -12.20 2.55 12.54
N TYR A 639 -13.43 2.05 12.66
CA TYR A 639 -14.61 2.57 11.93
C TYR A 639 -14.74 4.10 12.08
N PRO A 640 -14.98 4.88 11.00
CA PRO A 640 -15.39 4.46 9.67
C PRO A 640 -14.25 4.37 8.65
N PHE A 641 -13.00 4.31 9.11
CA PHE A 641 -11.84 4.40 8.23
C PHE A 641 -11.48 3.05 7.60
N GLY A 642 -10.87 3.11 6.42
CA GLY A 642 -10.35 1.98 5.67
C GLY A 642 -8.99 2.34 5.09
N TRP A 643 -8.04 1.41 5.22
CA TRP A 643 -6.63 1.62 4.87
C TRP A 643 -6.18 0.66 3.78
N ALA A 644 -5.31 1.12 2.90
CA ALA A 644 -4.82 0.37 1.74
C ALA A 644 -4.28 -1.05 2.06
N PRO A 645 -3.43 -1.27 3.09
CA PRO A 645 -2.96 -2.61 3.47
C PRO A 645 -4.09 -3.63 3.67
N GLN A 646 -5.15 -3.21 4.37
CA GLN A 646 -6.27 -4.08 4.74
C GLN A 646 -7.09 -4.49 3.51
N GLN A 647 -7.23 -3.61 2.52
CA GLN A 647 -7.87 -3.95 1.24
C GLN A 647 -6.98 -4.91 0.42
N ILE A 648 -5.71 -4.56 0.22
CA ILE A 648 -4.74 -5.34 -0.57
C ILE A 648 -4.68 -6.79 -0.08
N LEU A 649 -4.53 -6.99 1.24
CA LEU A 649 -4.39 -8.31 1.84
C LEU A 649 -5.71 -9.10 1.76
N ALA A 650 -6.86 -8.45 1.97
CA ALA A 650 -8.16 -9.10 1.81
C ALA A 650 -8.42 -9.57 0.37
N TRP A 651 -8.12 -8.74 -0.65
CA TRP A 651 -8.29 -9.12 -2.06
C TRP A 651 -7.38 -10.30 -2.44
N HIS A 652 -6.10 -10.26 -2.05
CA HIS A 652 -5.16 -11.38 -2.27
C HIS A 652 -5.64 -12.67 -1.61
N GLY A 653 -6.12 -12.58 -0.36
CA GLY A 653 -6.68 -13.73 0.35
C GLY A 653 -7.92 -14.30 -0.32
N MET A 654 -8.84 -13.45 -0.78
CA MET A 654 -10.03 -13.88 -1.50
C MET A 654 -9.68 -14.56 -2.83
N LEU A 655 -8.76 -13.99 -3.62
CA LEU A 655 -8.27 -14.60 -4.86
C LEU A 655 -7.65 -15.98 -4.60
N LYS A 656 -6.80 -16.11 -3.58
CA LYS A 656 -6.13 -17.36 -3.19
C LYS A 656 -7.09 -18.50 -2.79
N TYR A 657 -8.32 -18.18 -2.37
CA TYR A 657 -9.36 -19.15 -2.02
C TYR A 657 -10.52 -19.24 -3.05
N GLY A 658 -10.36 -18.61 -4.23
CA GLY A 658 -11.33 -18.68 -5.34
C GLY A 658 -12.46 -17.62 -5.31
N TYR A 659 -12.47 -16.70 -4.35
CA TYR A 659 -13.48 -15.65 -4.19
C TYR A 659 -13.18 -14.42 -5.08
N GLU A 660 -12.92 -14.67 -6.36
CA GLU A 660 -12.50 -13.67 -7.34
C GLU A 660 -13.53 -12.54 -7.52
N GLN A 661 -14.83 -12.87 -7.46
CA GLN A 661 -15.91 -11.89 -7.65
C GLN A 661 -16.07 -10.96 -6.44
N ASP A 662 -15.80 -11.45 -5.22
CA ASP A 662 -15.75 -10.63 -4.00
C ASP A 662 -14.49 -9.73 -4.02
N ALA A 663 -13.33 -10.27 -4.41
CA ALA A 663 -12.11 -9.49 -4.60
C ALA A 663 -12.31 -8.35 -5.63
N LYS A 664 -12.93 -8.65 -6.78
CA LYS A 664 -13.30 -7.66 -7.81
C LYS A 664 -14.30 -6.63 -7.31
N ARG A 665 -15.33 -7.04 -6.54
CA ARG A 665 -16.30 -6.10 -5.93
C ARG A 665 -15.59 -5.11 -4.99
N LEU A 666 -14.75 -5.59 -4.10
CA LEU A 666 -14.05 -4.75 -3.11
C LEU A 666 -12.99 -3.85 -3.76
N ALA A 667 -12.23 -4.37 -4.72
CA ALA A 667 -11.29 -3.57 -5.51
C ALA A 667 -12.03 -2.47 -6.29
N TYR A 668 -13.22 -2.77 -6.85
CA TYR A 668 -14.04 -1.76 -7.52
C TYR A 668 -14.49 -0.65 -6.56
N ARG A 669 -15.00 -1.00 -5.37
CA ARG A 669 -15.44 -0.01 -4.36
C ARG A 669 -14.30 0.91 -3.92
N TRP A 670 -13.13 0.35 -3.63
CA TRP A 670 -11.95 1.12 -3.24
C TRP A 670 -11.43 2.01 -4.37
N CYS A 671 -11.21 1.44 -5.56
CA CYS A 671 -10.77 2.23 -6.71
C CYS A 671 -11.79 3.32 -7.06
N HIS A 672 -13.10 3.05 -7.01
CA HIS A 672 -14.14 4.06 -7.25
C HIS A 672 -14.04 5.24 -6.27
N MET A 673 -13.88 4.96 -4.98
CA MET A 673 -13.69 5.98 -3.95
C MET A 673 -12.43 6.83 -4.20
N VAL A 674 -11.31 6.19 -4.58
CA VAL A 674 -10.05 6.89 -4.87
C VAL A 674 -10.14 7.70 -6.17
N THR A 675 -10.65 7.13 -7.28
CA THR A 675 -10.88 7.86 -8.55
C THR A 675 -11.84 9.03 -8.32
N ARG A 676 -12.87 8.86 -7.48
CA ARG A 676 -13.79 9.94 -7.14
C ARG A 676 -13.10 11.05 -6.36
N ALA A 677 -12.34 10.74 -5.32
CA ALA A 677 -11.58 11.74 -4.56
C ALA A 677 -10.64 12.52 -5.49
N PHE A 678 -9.90 11.79 -6.34
CA PHE A 678 -9.02 12.35 -7.36
C PHE A 678 -9.74 13.32 -8.33
N VAL A 679 -10.96 12.97 -8.80
CA VAL A 679 -11.72 13.83 -9.72
C VAL A 679 -12.37 15.03 -9.02
N ASP A 680 -13.01 14.81 -7.88
CA ASP A 680 -13.84 15.82 -7.21
C ASP A 680 -12.98 16.87 -6.46
N PHE A 681 -11.73 16.54 -6.11
CA PHE A 681 -10.85 17.35 -5.26
C PHE A 681 -9.42 17.46 -5.83
N ASN A 682 -9.29 18.10 -6.99
CA ASN A 682 -8.02 18.54 -7.60
C ASN A 682 -6.88 17.49 -7.65
N GLY A 683 -7.21 16.22 -7.92
CA GLY A 683 -6.24 15.13 -8.02
C GLY A 683 -5.80 14.52 -6.68
N VAL A 684 -6.41 14.87 -5.55
CA VAL A 684 -5.95 14.44 -4.22
C VAL A 684 -5.82 12.90 -4.09
N VAL A 685 -4.72 12.48 -3.47
CA VAL A 685 -4.49 11.10 -3.03
C VAL A 685 -3.92 11.16 -1.61
N VAL A 686 -4.65 10.61 -0.65
CA VAL A 686 -4.33 10.68 0.79
C VAL A 686 -3.86 9.33 1.37
N GLU A 687 -3.26 9.38 2.55
CA GLU A 687 -2.82 8.25 3.39
C GLU A 687 -3.93 7.22 3.68
N LYS A 688 -5.11 7.67 4.11
CA LYS A 688 -6.27 6.83 4.52
C LYS A 688 -7.60 7.47 4.13
N TYR A 689 -8.69 6.69 4.12
CA TYR A 689 -10.01 7.19 3.71
C TYR A 689 -11.12 6.82 4.70
N ASN A 690 -12.11 7.70 4.84
CA ASN A 690 -13.43 7.36 5.38
C ASN A 690 -14.23 6.62 4.31
N VAL A 691 -14.18 5.29 4.33
CA VAL A 691 -14.86 4.42 3.35
C VAL A 691 -16.40 4.43 3.46
N THR A 692 -16.97 5.17 4.42
CA THR A 692 -18.42 5.36 4.58
C THR A 692 -18.96 6.67 4.01
N ASP A 693 -18.12 7.69 3.76
CA ASP A 693 -18.57 8.97 3.19
C ASP A 693 -18.46 8.95 1.66
N PRO A 694 -19.59 8.90 0.91
CA PRO A 694 -19.57 8.83 -0.55
C PRO A 694 -19.29 10.18 -1.24
N LYS A 695 -19.14 11.27 -0.47
CA LYS A 695 -18.91 12.64 -0.97
C LYS A 695 -17.49 13.13 -0.66
N ARG A 696 -16.99 12.92 0.57
CA ARG A 696 -15.71 13.45 1.05
C ARG A 696 -14.85 12.39 1.74
N PRO A 697 -14.61 11.22 1.10
CA PRO A 697 -13.90 10.10 1.73
C PRO A 697 -12.45 10.43 2.11
N HIS A 698 -11.83 11.42 1.47
CA HIS A 698 -10.46 11.86 1.79
C HIS A 698 -10.36 12.71 3.07
N ILE A 699 -11.47 13.20 3.62
CA ILE A 699 -11.46 14.01 4.85
C ILE A 699 -11.43 13.08 6.06
N VAL A 700 -10.24 12.88 6.61
CA VAL A 700 -10.00 12.16 7.87
C VAL A 700 -9.40 13.13 8.88
N ALA A 701 -10.16 13.45 9.93
CA ALA A 701 -9.79 14.36 11.01
C ALA A 701 -9.59 13.64 12.36
N ALA A 702 -9.35 12.33 12.32
CA ALA A 702 -8.91 11.58 13.50
C ALA A 702 -7.42 11.84 13.76
N GLU A 703 -7.05 11.93 15.05
CA GLU A 703 -5.67 12.10 15.50
C GLU A 703 -4.95 13.28 14.80
N TYR A 704 -3.84 13.05 14.11
CA TYR A 704 -3.08 14.08 13.38
C TYR A 704 -3.68 14.47 12.01
N GLY A 705 -4.90 14.01 11.70
CA GLY A 705 -5.54 14.22 10.41
C GLY A 705 -4.96 13.35 9.30
N ASN A 706 -5.14 13.76 8.05
CA ASN A 706 -4.75 12.98 6.87
C ASN A 706 -3.52 13.60 6.19
N GLN A 707 -2.52 12.79 5.80
CA GLN A 707 -1.45 13.27 4.93
C GLN A 707 -1.85 13.20 3.44
N GLY A 708 -1.36 14.12 2.62
CA GLY A 708 -1.57 14.16 1.15
C GLY A 708 -2.64 15.14 0.63
N SER A 709 -3.38 15.82 1.51
CA SER A 709 -4.40 16.81 1.11
C SER A 709 -3.93 18.28 1.10
N ASP A 710 -2.88 18.62 1.86
CA ASP A 710 -2.29 19.96 1.86
C ASP A 710 -1.24 20.08 0.74
N PHE A 711 -1.68 20.55 -0.42
CA PHE A 711 -0.84 20.87 -1.58
C PHE A 711 -1.42 22.08 -2.32
N LYS A 712 -0.64 22.69 -3.23
CA LYS A 712 -1.04 23.87 -4.00
C LYS A 712 -0.82 23.64 -5.48
N GLY A 713 -1.85 23.89 -6.30
CA GLY A 713 -1.87 23.65 -7.74
C GLY A 713 -1.99 22.17 -8.11
N ARG A 714 -1.06 21.32 -7.63
CA ARG A 714 -1.02 19.89 -7.93
C ARG A 714 -0.51 19.03 -6.76
N PRO A 715 -0.96 17.76 -6.65
CA PRO A 715 -0.31 16.76 -5.81
C PRO A 715 0.95 16.23 -6.51
N THR A 716 1.98 15.89 -5.74
CA THR A 716 3.30 15.47 -6.24
C THR A 716 3.69 14.02 -5.91
N GLU A 717 3.15 13.44 -4.82
CA GLU A 717 3.49 12.07 -4.38
C GLU A 717 2.31 11.13 -4.09
N GLY A 718 1.15 11.65 -3.70
CA GLY A 718 0.11 10.82 -3.08
C GLY A 718 0.62 10.14 -1.79
N PHE A 719 0.36 8.84 -1.64
CA PHE A 719 0.89 8.04 -0.52
C PHE A 719 1.19 6.60 -0.96
N GLY A 720 2.34 6.06 -0.58
CA GLY A 720 2.95 4.83 -1.12
C GLY A 720 2.01 3.63 -1.16
N TRP A 721 1.43 3.22 -0.03
CA TRP A 721 0.49 2.08 -0.02
C TRP A 721 -0.82 2.33 -0.79
N VAL A 722 -1.24 3.59 -0.99
CA VAL A 722 -2.50 3.94 -1.67
C VAL A 722 -2.27 3.95 -3.17
N ASN A 723 -1.16 4.54 -3.60
CA ASN A 723 -0.60 4.40 -4.93
C ASN A 723 -0.52 2.92 -5.33
N ALA A 724 0.05 2.06 -4.48
CA ALA A 724 0.07 0.63 -4.71
C ALA A 724 -1.33 -0.02 -4.72
N SER A 725 -2.21 0.31 -3.76
CA SER A 725 -3.56 -0.27 -3.69
C SER A 725 -4.41 0.03 -4.93
N TYR A 726 -4.24 1.21 -5.52
CA TYR A 726 -4.95 1.60 -6.73
C TYR A 726 -4.47 0.78 -7.93
N ILE A 727 -3.16 0.60 -8.09
CA ILE A 727 -2.57 -0.19 -9.17
C ILE A 727 -2.86 -1.69 -9.01
N VAL A 728 -2.74 -2.25 -7.80
CA VAL A 728 -3.12 -3.63 -7.47
C VAL A 728 -4.62 -3.84 -7.71
N GLY A 729 -5.46 -2.91 -7.26
CA GLY A 729 -6.91 -2.94 -7.46
C GLY A 729 -7.28 -2.91 -8.94
N LEU A 730 -6.73 -1.96 -9.72
CA LEU A 730 -6.93 -1.92 -11.17
C LEU A 730 -6.49 -3.22 -11.86
N ASN A 731 -5.38 -3.84 -11.45
CA ASN A 731 -4.91 -5.10 -12.04
C ASN A 731 -5.93 -6.24 -11.87
N ILE A 732 -6.68 -6.26 -10.76
CA ILE A 732 -7.75 -7.23 -10.49
C ILE A 732 -9.02 -6.95 -11.34
N LEU A 733 -9.24 -5.69 -11.75
CA LEU A 733 -10.47 -5.26 -12.44
C LEU A 733 -10.43 -5.42 -13.96
N ASP A 734 -11.53 -5.92 -14.52
CA ASP A 734 -11.69 -6.12 -15.97
C ASP A 734 -11.85 -4.81 -16.77
N ARG A 735 -11.70 -4.88 -18.10
CA ARG A 735 -11.77 -3.70 -19.00
C ARG A 735 -13.12 -2.98 -18.97
N SER A 736 -14.22 -3.68 -18.67
CA SER A 736 -15.55 -3.09 -18.49
C SER A 736 -15.69 -2.42 -17.12
N MET A 737 -15.06 -2.97 -16.07
CA MET A 737 -14.98 -2.34 -14.74
C MET A 737 -14.15 -1.06 -14.80
N ARG A 738 -12.92 -1.10 -15.35
CA ARG A 738 -12.05 0.09 -15.48
C ARG A 738 -12.71 1.23 -16.27
N ARG A 739 -13.41 0.91 -17.37
CA ARG A 739 -14.23 1.89 -18.13
C ARG A 739 -15.34 2.53 -17.30
N SER A 740 -15.94 1.79 -16.38
CA SER A 740 -17.04 2.26 -15.53
C SER A 740 -16.53 3.11 -14.37
N LEU A 741 -15.36 2.79 -13.82
CA LEU A 741 -14.61 3.66 -12.91
C LEU A 741 -14.25 5.00 -13.56
N GLY A 742 -13.78 4.98 -14.82
CA GLY A 742 -13.48 6.19 -15.59
C GLY A 742 -14.71 7.07 -15.87
N ALA A 743 -15.91 6.50 -15.78
CA ALA A 743 -17.19 7.21 -15.84
C ALA A 743 -17.78 7.54 -14.45
N LEU A 744 -17.01 7.30 -13.37
CA LEU A 744 -17.40 7.44 -11.96
C LEU A 744 -18.68 6.66 -11.55
N ALA A 745 -19.07 5.62 -12.29
CA ALA A 745 -20.21 4.79 -11.93
C ALA A 745 -19.91 3.98 -10.65
N THR A 746 -20.81 4.03 -9.68
CA THR A 746 -20.71 3.22 -8.45
C THR A 746 -20.81 1.72 -8.76
N TRP A 747 -20.39 0.87 -7.82
CA TRP A 747 -20.55 -0.59 -7.94
C TRP A 747 -22.01 -1.00 -8.17
N GLU A 748 -22.95 -0.35 -7.49
CA GLU A 748 -24.38 -0.64 -7.60
C GLU A 748 -24.89 -0.31 -9.03
N GLU A 749 -24.47 0.82 -9.60
CA GLU A 749 -24.80 1.20 -10.99
C GLU A 749 -24.16 0.25 -12.01
N TYR A 750 -22.88 -0.10 -11.84
CA TYR A 750 -22.19 -1.08 -12.69
C TYR A 750 -22.91 -2.44 -12.67
N ARG A 751 -23.22 -2.97 -11.48
CA ARG A 751 -23.93 -4.25 -11.32
C ARG A 751 -25.33 -4.18 -11.93
N ASN A 752 -26.07 -3.11 -11.69
CA ASN A 752 -27.43 -2.95 -12.22
C ASN A 752 -27.45 -2.75 -13.75
N ALA A 753 -26.42 -2.14 -14.33
CA ALA A 753 -26.25 -2.04 -15.79
C ALA A 753 -25.84 -3.38 -16.44
N LYS A 754 -25.14 -4.25 -15.71
CA LYS A 754 -24.74 -5.60 -16.12
C LYS A 754 -25.82 -6.67 -15.89
N ALA A 755 -26.75 -6.43 -14.96
CA ALA A 755 -27.83 -7.36 -14.67
C ALA A 755 -28.62 -7.72 -15.95
N PRO A 756 -28.95 -9.01 -16.18
CA PRO A 756 -29.70 -9.40 -17.36
C PRO A 756 -31.06 -8.71 -17.34
N LYS A 757 -31.27 -7.80 -18.31
CA LYS A 757 -32.56 -7.13 -18.50
C LYS A 757 -33.59 -8.17 -18.93
N HIS A 758 -34.26 -8.78 -17.95
CA HIS A 758 -35.46 -9.56 -18.20
C HIS A 758 -36.42 -8.68 -19.01
N ARG A 759 -36.66 -9.06 -20.26
CA ARG A 759 -37.80 -8.58 -21.04
C ARG A 759 -39.07 -9.14 -20.41
N ALA A 760 -39.45 -8.62 -19.24
CA ALA A 760 -40.85 -8.55 -18.88
C ALA A 760 -41.54 -7.78 -20.00
N SER A 761 -42.23 -8.49 -20.89
CA SER A 761 -42.93 -7.85 -21.99
C SER A 761 -43.99 -6.92 -21.42
N SER A 762 -44.26 -5.80 -22.10
CA SER A 762 -45.31 -4.84 -21.73
C SER A 762 -46.74 -5.39 -21.87
N THR A 763 -46.89 -6.72 -21.88
CA THR A 763 -48.11 -7.50 -21.95
C THR A 763 -48.32 -8.40 -20.72
N TYR A 764 -47.28 -8.66 -19.90
CA TYR A 764 -47.44 -9.45 -18.66
C TYR A 764 -47.75 -8.59 -17.44
N ALA A 765 -47.08 -7.44 -17.29
CA ALA A 765 -47.35 -6.50 -16.20
C ALA A 765 -48.79 -5.94 -16.28
N THR A 766 -49.25 -5.59 -17.48
CA THR A 766 -50.59 -5.08 -17.74
C THR A 766 -51.67 -6.07 -17.34
N LYS A 767 -51.47 -7.36 -17.64
CA LYS A 767 -52.45 -8.41 -17.32
C LYS A 767 -52.65 -8.59 -15.82
N ILE A 768 -51.56 -8.58 -15.05
CA ILE A 768 -51.61 -8.63 -13.58
C ILE A 768 -52.33 -7.40 -13.01
N VAL A 769 -52.17 -6.21 -13.61
CA VAL A 769 -52.87 -4.98 -13.20
C VAL A 769 -54.36 -4.99 -13.58
N GLU A 770 -54.77 -5.73 -14.61
CA GLU A 770 -56.18 -5.93 -14.96
C GLU A 770 -56.83 -6.98 -14.04
N ASP A 771 -56.19 -8.13 -13.82
CA ASP A 771 -56.70 -9.19 -12.92
C ASP A 771 -56.85 -8.71 -11.46
N LEU A 772 -55.94 -7.85 -10.98
CA LEU A 772 -56.02 -7.24 -9.64
C LEU A 772 -57.11 -6.17 -9.51
N LYS A 773 -57.55 -5.54 -10.60
CA LYS A 773 -58.63 -4.53 -10.57
C LYS A 773 -60.03 -5.14 -10.44
N LEU A 774 -60.19 -6.43 -10.73
CA LEU A 774 -61.47 -7.14 -10.58
C LEU A 774 -61.82 -7.52 -9.13
N HIS A 775 -60.91 -7.33 -8.17
CA HIS A 775 -61.04 -7.87 -6.80
C HIS A 775 -61.02 -6.83 -5.67
N SER A 776 -61.14 -5.52 -5.97
CA SER A 776 -61.06 -4.45 -4.95
C SER A 776 -62.28 -3.50 -4.92
N ILE A 777 -63.46 -4.03 -4.59
CA ILE A 777 -64.62 -3.23 -4.14
C ILE A 777 -65.13 -3.77 -2.79
N ALA A 778 -64.49 -3.33 -1.71
CA ALA A 778 -65.04 -3.34 -0.35
C ALA A 778 -64.40 -2.20 0.43
N SER A 779 -65.19 -1.29 1.00
CA SER A 779 -64.72 -0.07 1.66
C SER A 779 -64.41 -0.30 3.14
N ILE A 780 -63.42 0.44 3.65
CA ILE A 780 -63.07 0.53 5.07
C ILE A 780 -63.36 1.96 5.55
N PRO A 781 -64.12 2.18 6.64
CA PRO A 781 -64.24 3.49 7.28
C PRO A 781 -63.05 3.76 8.22
N GLU A 782 -62.65 5.03 8.32
CA GLU A 782 -61.58 5.47 9.22
C GLU A 782 -61.99 5.39 10.70
N VAL A 783 -61.03 5.12 11.59
CA VAL A 783 -61.20 5.27 13.05
C VAL A 783 -59.95 5.93 13.63
N THR A 784 -60.16 7.02 14.38
CA THR A 784 -59.11 7.76 15.09
C THR A 784 -58.80 7.15 16.46
N SER A 785 -57.56 7.32 16.95
CA SER A 785 -57.15 6.93 18.30
C SER A 785 -57.88 7.74 19.40
N PRO A 786 -58.10 7.11 20.57
CA PRO A 786 -57.55 7.70 21.80
C PRO A 786 -56.75 6.67 22.62
N ALA A 787 -56.34 7.04 23.84
CA ALA A 787 -55.38 6.32 24.66
C ALA A 787 -55.85 6.09 26.12
N ALA A 788 -55.02 5.33 26.86
CA ALA A 788 -54.86 5.29 28.33
C ALA A 788 -55.70 4.31 29.18
N ALA A 789 -55.08 3.95 30.33
CA ALA A 789 -55.56 3.18 31.49
C ALA A 789 -55.79 1.65 31.32
N GLY A 790 -55.49 0.88 32.38
CA GLY A 790 -55.94 -0.53 32.51
C GLY A 790 -54.87 -1.62 32.77
N ASN A 791 -54.18 -1.57 33.90
CA ASN A 791 -53.65 -2.77 34.59
C ASN A 791 -54.64 -3.04 35.77
N PRO A 792 -54.73 -4.22 36.44
CA PRO A 792 -53.85 -5.40 36.38
C PRO A 792 -54.57 -6.79 36.47
N LEU A 793 -53.80 -7.84 36.81
CA LEU A 793 -54.17 -9.14 37.42
C LEU A 793 -54.73 -10.28 36.53
N GLY A 794 -54.30 -11.51 36.86
CA GLY A 794 -55.06 -12.75 36.57
C GLY A 794 -54.24 -13.98 36.16
N HIS A 795 -53.79 -14.77 37.14
CA HIS A 795 -53.85 -16.25 37.25
C HIS A 795 -54.07 -17.10 35.96
N GLU A 796 -53.26 -18.16 35.72
CA GLU A 796 -53.54 -19.59 36.03
C GLU A 796 -54.81 -20.16 35.32
N GLN A 797 -54.86 -21.42 34.86
CA GLN A 797 -53.99 -22.57 35.12
C GLN A 797 -54.00 -23.62 33.98
N GLU A 798 -53.14 -24.61 34.17
CA GLU A 798 -52.91 -25.92 33.55
C GLU A 798 -54.02 -26.73 32.81
N HIS A 799 -53.52 -27.83 32.22
CA HIS A 799 -54.17 -29.05 31.72
C HIS A 799 -54.57 -29.08 30.22
N GLY A 800 -54.26 -30.13 29.44
CA GLY A 800 -53.35 -31.27 29.67
C GLY A 800 -53.95 -32.65 29.36
N SER A 801 -53.09 -33.61 29.03
CA SER A 801 -53.41 -35.04 28.74
C SER A 801 -54.22 -35.26 27.43
N ASP A 802 -54.19 -36.41 26.75
CA ASP A 802 -53.26 -37.55 26.81
C ASP A 802 -53.25 -38.33 25.44
N ARG A 803 -52.38 -39.35 25.34
CA ARG A 803 -52.51 -40.68 24.66
C ARG A 803 -53.62 -40.98 23.62
N SER A 804 -53.48 -41.93 22.66
CA SER A 804 -52.36 -42.75 22.14
C SER A 804 -52.87 -43.81 21.12
N HIS A 805 -51.99 -44.39 20.28
CA HIS A 805 -52.16 -45.67 19.55
C HIS A 805 -53.27 -45.73 18.46
N ASP A 806 -53.33 -46.63 17.46
CA ASP A 806 -52.41 -47.54 16.72
C ASP A 806 -53.22 -48.05 15.48
N ALA A 807 -52.73 -48.70 14.40
CA ALA A 807 -51.42 -48.87 13.73
C ALA A 807 -51.67 -49.58 12.36
N ALA A 808 -50.62 -50.06 11.66
CA ALA A 808 -50.64 -51.00 10.49
C ALA A 808 -51.19 -50.46 9.13
N SER A 809 -50.73 -50.88 7.94
CA SER A 809 -49.62 -51.81 7.54
C SER A 809 -49.20 -51.69 6.05
N HIS A 810 -47.97 -52.16 5.75
CA HIS A 810 -47.45 -52.69 4.45
C HIS A 810 -47.03 -51.71 3.31
N ALA A 811 -45.96 -51.95 2.53
CA ALA A 811 -44.82 -52.89 2.69
C ALA A 811 -43.58 -52.56 1.79
N THR A 812 -42.38 -52.85 2.33
CA THR A 812 -41.11 -53.30 1.68
C THR A 812 -40.62 -52.74 0.33
N THR A 813 -39.37 -52.22 0.29
CA THR A 813 -38.20 -52.96 -0.26
C THR A 813 -36.84 -52.27 0.02
N THR A 814 -35.76 -53.06 0.07
CA THR A 814 -34.33 -52.67 0.14
C THR A 814 -33.51 -53.88 -0.34
N PRO A 815 -32.35 -53.74 -1.01
CA PRO A 815 -31.06 -53.44 -0.33
C PRO A 815 -30.15 -52.49 -1.18
N GLY A 816 -28.89 -52.18 -0.85
CA GLY A 816 -28.02 -52.62 0.26
C GLY A 816 -26.75 -51.77 0.39
N ALA A 817 -25.87 -52.10 1.34
CA ALA A 817 -24.70 -51.30 1.71
C ALA A 817 -23.35 -51.89 1.24
N ALA A 818 -22.31 -51.05 1.15
CA ALA A 818 -20.93 -51.44 0.86
C ALA A 818 -19.93 -50.85 1.88
N HIS A 819 -18.79 -51.52 2.07
CA HIS A 819 -17.90 -51.39 3.23
C HIS A 819 -17.31 -49.99 3.52
N PRO A 820 -17.24 -49.55 4.81
CA PRO A 820 -16.57 -48.32 5.22
C PRO A 820 -15.03 -48.40 5.27
N ARG A 821 -14.41 -49.48 4.74
CA ARG A 821 -12.95 -49.72 4.87
C ARG A 821 -12.10 -49.25 3.68
N GLN A 822 -12.71 -48.81 2.58
CA GLN A 822 -11.99 -48.18 1.46
C GLN A 822 -12.02 -46.64 1.52
N ALA A 823 -13.06 -46.03 2.11
CA ALA A 823 -13.12 -44.58 2.34
C ALA A 823 -11.93 -44.06 3.18
N ALA A 824 -11.55 -44.81 4.23
CA ALA A 824 -10.41 -44.48 5.08
C ALA A 824 -9.04 -44.49 4.35
N LEU A 825 -8.92 -45.19 3.22
CA LEU A 825 -7.70 -45.22 2.39
C LEU A 825 -7.70 -44.18 1.27
N ALA A 826 -8.87 -43.63 0.91
CA ALA A 826 -8.97 -42.47 0.02
C ALA A 826 -8.70 -41.15 0.77
N ALA A 827 -9.15 -41.05 2.03
CA ALA A 827 -8.94 -39.86 2.87
C ALA A 827 -7.46 -39.56 3.16
N MET A 828 -6.59 -40.58 3.21
CA MET A 828 -5.14 -40.43 3.48
C MET A 828 -4.30 -40.01 2.25
N ARG A 829 -4.91 -39.41 1.22
CA ARG A 829 -4.21 -38.95 0.00
C ARG A 829 -4.49 -37.51 -0.41
N PHE A 830 -5.27 -36.77 0.38
CA PHE A 830 -5.50 -35.32 0.19
C PHE A 830 -5.14 -34.57 1.47
N ASP A 831 -3.86 -34.59 1.81
CA ASP A 831 -3.30 -33.89 2.96
C ASP A 831 -2.11 -33.01 2.52
N GLY A 832 -2.04 -31.79 3.06
CA GLY A 832 -0.83 -30.94 3.08
C GLY A 832 -0.27 -30.34 1.77
N ALA A 833 -0.65 -30.80 0.57
CA ALA A 833 -0.12 -30.24 -0.68
C ALA A 833 -0.77 -28.88 -1.04
N VAL A 834 -0.14 -27.77 -0.63
CA VAL A 834 -0.43 -26.43 -1.18
C VAL A 834 -0.13 -26.46 -2.69
N ASP A 835 -1.11 -26.17 -3.54
CA ASP A 835 -0.84 -26.05 -4.98
C ASP A 835 -0.19 -24.70 -5.31
N TRP A 836 1.14 -24.70 -5.32
CA TRP A 836 1.96 -23.53 -5.62
C TRP A 836 1.74 -22.97 -7.04
N ARG A 837 1.11 -23.74 -7.96
CA ARG A 837 0.81 -23.28 -9.33
C ARG A 837 -0.16 -22.09 -9.36
N HIS A 838 -1.02 -21.96 -8.36
CA HIS A 838 -2.02 -20.87 -8.28
C HIS A 838 -1.66 -19.72 -7.35
N GLN A 839 -0.39 -19.60 -6.91
CA GLN A 839 0.09 -18.33 -6.32
C GLN A 839 0.35 -17.26 -7.41
N ASN A 840 0.36 -17.65 -8.68
CA ASN A 840 0.66 -16.83 -9.85
C ASN A 840 -0.55 -16.06 -10.45
N VAL A 841 -1.49 -15.60 -9.61
CA VAL A 841 -2.68 -14.81 -10.02
C VAL A 841 -2.31 -13.46 -10.68
N PHE A 842 -1.02 -13.11 -10.72
CA PHE A 842 -0.47 -11.89 -11.32
C PHE A 842 0.35 -12.13 -12.61
N THR A 843 0.33 -13.34 -13.21
CA THR A 843 1.16 -13.64 -14.40
C THR A 843 0.43 -14.23 -15.60
N GLU A 844 -0.90 -14.43 -15.58
CA GLU A 844 -1.66 -15.04 -16.68
C GLU A 844 -2.82 -14.17 -17.21
N VAL A 845 -2.50 -12.99 -17.76
CA VAL A 845 -3.32 -12.31 -18.79
C VAL A 845 -2.35 -11.64 -19.77
N GLY A 846 -2.00 -12.31 -20.88
CA GLY A 846 -0.85 -11.92 -21.70
C GLY A 846 -0.71 -12.57 -23.08
N GLU A 847 -1.83 -12.92 -23.73
CA GLU A 847 -1.96 -13.10 -25.19
C GLU A 847 -3.16 -12.30 -25.69
#